data_AF-A0A0F2PEN5-F1
#
_entry.id   AF-A0A0F2PEN5-F1
#
_cell.length_a   1.000
_cell.length_b   1.000
_cell.length_c   1.000
_cell.angle_alpha   90.00
_cell.angle_beta   90.00
_cell.angle_gamma   90.00
#
_symmetry.space_group_name_H-M   'P 1'
#
loop_
_entity.id
_entity.type
_entity.pdbx_description
1 polymer ?
#
loop_
_entity_poly.entity_id
_entity_poly.type
_entity_poly.pdbx_seq_one_letter_code
_entity_poly.pdbx_strand_id
1 'polypeptide(L)'
;MSIQEVRVTNLPHVNDPRGESLLHTIKTFLGIHSIDRIATARVYRFEGISATEAELLAQSLLAENIFQRYTLNEPIIEVRGHTSGGGISPINEAAVLVEVAYKPGVMNPEAGSIMKAAADLGISGLLAADASTEYGFFGTVTAAEVAEINTRLLVNETVERVVKDRPLTLVISGETADTRIIPIRAMDDDALMELSKDSLFLNLDEMLAIKSYFTELGRDPTDCEVETLAQTWSEHCVHKTFKAQLIVDGKPKKPLLKRLQQATVDAAHPLVLSAFVDNSGVVALYDDLAICGKVETHNSPSAIEPYGGAMTGSGGVFRDIMGTGKGARVVASTDMFCFAPPGLPTDEVPEGCLHPRYLLQRVVAGVRDYGNRMGIPTNNGSLHFHHDFRAKPTIIVGAYGIMPAEDAQMGQPRQGDIAVAVGGRTGRDGIHGATFSSGEMTHRTMDVNASAVQIGHAIEEKRMSDALLKARDEKLIRALTDCGAGGFASAFGEMGEHGGVKIHLDQAPVKYPGLAPWEIWLSESQERMALAVTPENLPRVLAICAEHNVEATAVGEFTDTGRLEVYYEQNQICELDMEFLHNGLPQRTMTAVKKQKPVQEDDPSAPDDWIQACTGIMAHLNVCSKEPIVRVYDHGVQVSSALPPFGGLPGNAPNDGVVLAPVPGKKYGMLIAHGMNPVLNLADPYYGSLWAAAEAVSNAVATGANPADLVLIDNFIWPYPDEESLHDLDQAVDACTDFVNATGMPFISGKDSLSSTYRARDGAVIKIPPVLCVSCFGRVGDVTATVSSDIKRPGSTLVLVGQRDINQMGGSTYFEITGASSSRVPQIDLPTLPRVFSAIHQACQKGEVLACHDISEGGLLAALAEMCFGGQAGAEINIPADNRADYFLFNETAGCFLVEVANPDTARELFAGVPHLVLGRTNDSPNISVQQGANKIFAVDTEILFEAWRKPMQEVFGA
;
A
#
# COMPACT_ATOMS: atom_id res chain seq x y z
N MET A 1 -3.25 10.71 -42.23
CA MET A 1 -4.25 9.65 -42.56
C MET A 1 -5.39 9.78 -41.56
N SER A 2 -6.61 9.31 -41.87
CA SER A 2 -7.69 9.36 -40.88
C SER A 2 -7.45 8.33 -39.76
N ILE A 3 -7.83 8.67 -38.53
CA ILE A 3 -7.80 7.74 -37.39
C ILE A 3 -8.70 6.53 -37.71
N GLN A 4 -8.19 5.32 -37.48
CA GLN A 4 -8.97 4.09 -37.57
C GLN A 4 -9.48 3.72 -36.17
N GLU A 5 -10.74 3.29 -36.07
CA GLU A 5 -11.34 2.86 -34.79
C GLU A 5 -11.75 1.40 -34.84
N VAL A 6 -11.31 0.60 -33.89
CA VAL A 6 -11.78 -0.77 -33.68
C VAL A 6 -12.56 -0.81 -32.37
N ARG A 7 -13.80 -1.27 -32.41
CA ARG A 7 -14.60 -1.50 -31.19
C ARG A 7 -14.73 -2.99 -30.94
N VAL A 8 -14.55 -3.43 -29.70
CA VAL A 8 -14.61 -4.85 -29.30
C VAL A 8 -15.60 -5.00 -28.15
N THR A 9 -16.52 -5.95 -28.26
CA THR A 9 -17.47 -6.31 -27.20
C THR A 9 -17.69 -7.81 -27.16
N ASN A 10 -18.20 -8.31 -26.03
CA ASN A 10 -18.56 -9.71 -25.90
C ASN A 10 -19.72 -10.08 -26.85
N LEU A 11 -19.78 -11.34 -27.27
CA LEU A 11 -20.91 -11.84 -28.05
C LEU A 11 -22.21 -11.72 -27.23
N PRO A 12 -23.39 -11.49 -27.85
CA PRO A 12 -24.63 -11.21 -27.11
C PRO A 12 -25.10 -12.29 -26.12
N HIS A 13 -24.59 -13.52 -26.22
CA HIS A 13 -24.90 -14.65 -25.35
C HIS A 13 -23.85 -14.89 -24.26
N VAL A 14 -22.77 -14.12 -24.28
CA VAL A 14 -21.70 -14.14 -23.27
C VAL A 14 -21.98 -13.00 -22.30
N ASN A 15 -21.83 -13.26 -21.01
CA ASN A 15 -22.04 -12.25 -19.98
C ASN A 15 -21.10 -11.05 -20.17
N ASP A 16 -21.50 -9.90 -19.65
CA ASP A 16 -20.66 -8.70 -19.56
C ASP A 16 -20.39 -8.39 -18.09
N PRO A 17 -19.36 -9.02 -17.47
CA PRO A 17 -19.10 -8.84 -16.05
C PRO A 17 -18.87 -7.38 -15.65
N ARG A 18 -18.29 -6.58 -16.55
CA ARG A 18 -18.04 -5.15 -16.29
C ARG A 18 -19.35 -4.36 -16.26
N GLY A 19 -20.22 -4.60 -17.24
CA GLY A 19 -21.56 -4.02 -17.27
C GLY A 19 -22.43 -4.46 -16.10
N GLU A 20 -22.40 -5.75 -15.76
CA GLU A 20 -23.15 -6.35 -14.65
C GLU A 20 -22.70 -5.82 -13.28
N SER A 21 -21.39 -5.73 -13.05
CA SER A 21 -20.83 -5.19 -11.81
C SER A 21 -21.18 -3.70 -11.62
N LEU A 22 -21.06 -2.90 -12.68
CA LEU A 22 -21.46 -1.50 -12.65
C LEU A 22 -22.97 -1.35 -12.39
N LEU A 23 -23.80 -2.17 -13.05
CA LEU A 23 -25.25 -2.16 -12.86
C LEU A 23 -25.64 -2.53 -11.42
N HIS A 24 -25.00 -3.55 -10.85
CA HIS A 24 -25.21 -3.94 -9.46
C HIS A 24 -24.91 -2.75 -8.54
N THR A 25 -23.76 -2.11 -8.73
CA THR A 25 -23.32 -0.96 -7.93
C THR A 25 -24.28 0.22 -8.05
N ILE A 26 -24.73 0.55 -9.26
CA ILE A 26 -25.72 1.62 -9.49
C ILE A 26 -27.02 1.34 -8.73
N LYS A 27 -27.50 0.10 -8.74
CA LYS A 27 -28.75 -0.29 -8.06
C LYS A 27 -28.62 -0.30 -6.55
N THR A 28 -27.52 -0.81 -6.01
CA THR A 28 -27.34 -0.99 -4.56
C THR A 28 -26.79 0.24 -3.86
N PHE A 29 -25.94 1.03 -4.55
CA PHE A 29 -25.28 2.19 -3.97
C PHE A 29 -25.96 3.52 -4.32
N LEU A 30 -26.33 3.73 -5.59
CA LEU A 30 -27.00 4.97 -6.01
C LEU A 30 -28.54 4.87 -5.89
N GLY A 31 -29.09 3.66 -5.72
CA GLY A 31 -30.53 3.45 -5.68
C GLY A 31 -31.23 3.71 -7.03
N ILE A 32 -30.47 3.74 -8.13
CA ILE A 32 -31.00 3.99 -9.47
C ILE A 32 -31.47 2.66 -10.06
N HIS A 33 -32.79 2.48 -10.13
CA HIS A 33 -33.43 1.26 -10.64
C HIS A 33 -34.02 1.40 -12.05
N SER A 34 -33.89 2.57 -12.67
CA SER A 34 -34.38 2.87 -14.03
C SER A 34 -33.53 2.24 -15.15
N ILE A 35 -32.34 1.71 -14.80
CA ILE A 35 -31.41 1.03 -15.70
C ILE A 35 -31.61 -0.48 -15.58
N ASP A 36 -31.95 -1.11 -16.71
CA ASP A 36 -32.23 -2.55 -16.78
C ASP A 36 -30.97 -3.36 -17.07
N ARG A 37 -30.09 -2.81 -17.92
CA ARG A 37 -28.89 -3.47 -18.43
C ARG A 37 -27.82 -2.44 -18.77
N ILE A 38 -26.56 -2.84 -18.68
CA ILE A 38 -25.42 -2.09 -19.21
C ILE A 38 -24.64 -3.03 -20.15
N ALA A 39 -24.23 -2.52 -21.31
CA ALA A 39 -23.29 -3.20 -22.19
C ALA A 39 -22.03 -2.37 -22.34
N THR A 40 -20.88 -3.01 -22.40
CA THR A 40 -19.57 -2.37 -22.51
C THR A 40 -18.87 -2.75 -23.81
N ALA A 41 -18.11 -1.82 -24.35
CA ALA A 41 -17.23 -2.06 -25.49
C ALA A 41 -15.89 -1.36 -25.28
N ARG A 42 -14.80 -2.04 -25.62
CA ARG A 42 -13.47 -1.42 -25.73
C ARG A 42 -13.39 -0.69 -27.06
N VAL A 43 -12.84 0.51 -27.06
CA VAL A 43 -12.60 1.29 -28.29
C VAL A 43 -11.10 1.50 -28.41
N TYR A 44 -10.52 1.09 -29.54
CA TYR A 44 -9.12 1.26 -29.87
C TYR A 44 -8.99 2.22 -31.04
N ARG A 45 -8.11 3.21 -30.94
CA ARG A 45 -7.87 4.20 -32.00
C ARG A 45 -6.44 4.10 -32.50
N PHE A 46 -6.25 4.22 -33.81
CA PHE A 46 -4.94 4.13 -34.45
C PHE A 46 -4.73 5.28 -35.43
N GLU A 47 -3.60 5.97 -35.32
CA GLU A 47 -3.16 6.99 -36.27
C GLU A 47 -1.91 6.53 -37.02
N GLY A 48 -1.87 6.75 -38.34
CA GLY A 48 -0.73 6.43 -39.21
C GLY A 48 -0.84 5.12 -40.00
N ILE A 49 -1.86 4.30 -39.71
CA ILE A 49 -2.10 3.02 -40.40
C ILE A 49 -3.37 3.04 -41.25
N SER A 50 -3.45 2.09 -42.18
CA SER A 50 -4.61 1.83 -43.03
C SER A 50 -5.71 1.04 -42.30
N ALA A 51 -6.93 1.04 -42.87
CA ALA A 51 -8.04 0.22 -42.39
C ALA A 51 -7.70 -1.29 -42.41
N THR A 52 -6.94 -1.75 -43.41
CA THR A 52 -6.51 -3.15 -43.51
C THR A 52 -5.54 -3.55 -42.40
N GLU A 53 -4.61 -2.66 -42.05
CA GLU A 53 -3.70 -2.88 -40.91
C GLU A 53 -4.46 -2.84 -39.58
N ALA A 54 -5.42 -1.93 -39.41
CA ALA A 54 -6.27 -1.89 -38.22
C ALA A 54 -7.13 -3.17 -38.08
N GLU A 55 -7.64 -3.72 -39.20
CA GLU A 55 -8.35 -4.99 -39.20
C GLU A 55 -7.44 -6.17 -38.82
N LEU A 56 -6.19 -6.17 -39.30
CA LEU A 56 -5.21 -7.18 -38.88
C LEU A 56 -4.96 -7.13 -37.37
N LEU A 57 -4.83 -5.92 -36.78
CA LEU A 57 -4.71 -5.74 -35.33
C LEU A 57 -5.96 -6.26 -34.61
N ALA A 58 -7.16 -5.96 -35.12
CA ALA A 58 -8.41 -6.43 -34.55
C ALA A 58 -8.46 -7.96 -34.46
N GLN A 59 -8.11 -8.66 -35.54
CA GLN A 59 -8.17 -10.11 -35.65
C GLN A 59 -7.03 -10.82 -34.90
N SER A 60 -5.86 -10.20 -34.80
CA SER A 60 -4.66 -10.85 -34.27
C SER A 60 -4.39 -10.54 -32.80
N LEU A 61 -4.90 -9.40 -32.29
CA LEU A 61 -4.55 -8.89 -30.96
C LEU A 61 -5.75 -8.48 -30.10
N LEU A 62 -6.76 -7.83 -30.69
CA LEU A 62 -7.74 -7.08 -29.89
C LEU A 62 -9.03 -7.85 -29.58
N ALA A 63 -9.44 -8.76 -30.47
CA ALA A 63 -10.70 -9.48 -30.34
C ALA A 63 -10.50 -11.00 -30.44
N GLU A 64 -11.01 -11.73 -29.45
CA GLU A 64 -11.07 -13.19 -29.48
C GLU A 64 -12.40 -13.65 -30.07
N ASN A 65 -12.39 -14.22 -31.27
CA ASN A 65 -13.60 -14.58 -32.02
C ASN A 65 -14.45 -15.69 -31.36
N ILE A 66 -13.89 -16.40 -30.38
CA ILE A 66 -14.61 -17.41 -29.59
C ILE A 66 -15.72 -16.75 -28.75
N PHE A 67 -15.48 -15.59 -28.16
CA PHE A 67 -16.41 -14.96 -27.22
C PHE A 67 -16.62 -13.46 -27.42
N GLN A 68 -15.93 -12.85 -28.38
CA GLN A 68 -16.01 -11.44 -28.70
C GLN A 68 -16.30 -11.23 -30.19
N ARG A 69 -16.78 -10.03 -30.50
CA ARG A 69 -16.93 -9.51 -31.85
C ARG A 69 -16.33 -8.10 -31.91
N TYR A 70 -15.95 -7.69 -33.11
CA TYR A 70 -15.46 -6.34 -33.34
C TYR A 70 -16.13 -5.66 -34.54
N THR A 71 -16.05 -4.34 -34.58
CA THR A 71 -16.38 -3.51 -35.74
C THR A 71 -15.21 -2.58 -36.06
N LEU A 72 -15.06 -2.23 -37.34
CA LEU A 72 -14.05 -1.29 -37.81
C LEU A 72 -14.75 -0.02 -38.30
N ASN A 73 -14.38 1.13 -37.73
CA ASN A 73 -14.91 2.47 -38.03
C ASN A 73 -16.44 2.61 -37.92
N GLU A 74 -17.11 1.67 -37.25
CA GLU A 74 -18.56 1.62 -37.07
C GLU A 74 -18.90 1.40 -35.58
N PRO A 75 -20.06 1.88 -35.10
CA PRO A 75 -20.54 1.58 -33.75
C PRO A 75 -20.77 0.08 -33.53
N ILE A 76 -20.56 -0.40 -32.31
CA ILE A 76 -20.84 -1.80 -31.92
C ILE A 76 -22.01 -1.96 -30.94
N ILE A 77 -22.32 -0.88 -30.21
CA ILE A 77 -23.50 -0.74 -29.36
C ILE A 77 -24.48 0.21 -30.08
N GLU A 78 -25.69 -0.27 -30.36
CA GLU A 78 -26.73 0.53 -31.02
C GLU A 78 -27.41 1.49 -30.03
N VAL A 79 -27.75 2.70 -30.47
CA VAL A 79 -28.35 3.76 -29.65
C VAL A 79 -29.69 4.19 -30.24
N ARG A 80 -30.69 4.43 -29.38
CA ARG A 80 -32.04 4.81 -29.80
C ARG A 80 -32.04 6.01 -30.75
N GLY A 81 -32.70 5.86 -31.89
CA GLY A 81 -32.87 6.94 -32.87
C GLY A 81 -31.74 7.11 -33.90
N HIS A 82 -30.69 6.30 -33.84
CA HIS A 82 -29.70 6.16 -34.92
C HIS A 82 -29.95 4.86 -35.69
N THR A 83 -30.71 4.91 -36.78
CA THR A 83 -30.94 3.72 -37.63
C THR A 83 -30.20 3.84 -38.97
N SER A 84 -29.21 2.96 -39.19
CA SER A 84 -28.88 2.44 -40.52
C SER A 84 -29.69 1.17 -40.74
N GLY A 85 -30.97 1.35 -41.12
CA GLY A 85 -31.84 0.38 -41.79
C GLY A 85 -31.83 -1.09 -41.33
N GLY A 86 -32.83 -1.48 -40.52
CA GLY A 86 -33.25 -2.87 -40.37
C GLY A 86 -34.02 -3.12 -39.08
N GLY A 87 -35.33 -3.36 -39.18
CA GLY A 87 -36.26 -3.50 -38.05
C GLY A 87 -35.88 -4.52 -36.98
N ILE A 88 -35.15 -4.07 -35.96
CA ILE A 88 -34.94 -4.72 -34.67
C ILE A 88 -35.68 -3.92 -33.58
N SER A 89 -36.15 -4.61 -32.54
CA SER A 89 -36.98 -4.06 -31.46
C SER A 89 -36.23 -3.00 -30.61
N PRO A 90 -36.87 -1.89 -30.19
CA PRO A 90 -36.27 -0.81 -29.37
C PRO A 90 -35.82 -1.22 -27.94
N ILE A 91 -35.95 -2.52 -27.62
CA ILE A 91 -35.48 -3.16 -26.38
C ILE A 91 -33.98 -3.48 -26.45
N ASN A 92 -33.40 -3.58 -27.65
CA ASN A 92 -31.98 -3.89 -27.86
C ASN A 92 -31.08 -2.65 -28.11
N GLU A 93 -31.65 -1.45 -28.06
CA GLU A 93 -30.92 -0.19 -28.26
C GLU A 93 -30.66 0.50 -26.91
N ALA A 94 -29.43 0.99 -26.71
CA ALA A 94 -29.08 1.78 -25.54
C ALA A 94 -29.84 3.11 -25.57
N ALA A 95 -30.33 3.55 -24.41
CA ALA A 95 -30.94 4.86 -24.24
C ALA A 95 -29.88 5.97 -24.27
N VAL A 96 -28.71 5.70 -23.68
CA VAL A 96 -27.56 6.62 -23.62
C VAL A 96 -26.28 5.82 -23.82
N LEU A 97 -25.34 6.38 -24.59
CA LEU A 97 -23.98 5.87 -24.74
C LEU A 97 -23.01 6.88 -24.13
N VAL A 98 -22.11 6.40 -23.28
CA VAL A 98 -21.03 7.21 -22.69
C VAL A 98 -19.72 6.54 -23.01
N GLU A 99 -18.81 7.26 -23.67
CA GLU A 99 -17.44 6.82 -23.85
C GLU A 99 -16.54 7.51 -22.83
N VAL A 100 -15.76 6.73 -22.08
CA VAL A 100 -14.79 7.20 -21.09
C VAL A 100 -13.39 6.85 -21.54
N ALA A 101 -12.54 7.87 -21.67
CA ALA A 101 -11.15 7.76 -22.09
C ALA A 101 -10.23 8.50 -21.12
N TYR A 102 -8.95 8.15 -21.12
CA TYR A 102 -7.95 8.96 -20.44
C TYR A 102 -7.84 10.37 -21.06
N LYS A 103 -7.47 11.35 -20.24
CA LYS A 103 -7.13 12.68 -20.72
C LYS A 103 -5.83 12.63 -21.54
N PRO A 104 -5.67 13.49 -22.56
CA PRO A 104 -4.42 13.58 -23.31
C PRO A 104 -3.22 13.83 -22.37
N GLY A 105 -2.14 13.07 -22.56
CA GLY A 105 -0.93 13.16 -21.73
C GLY A 105 -0.90 12.21 -20.53
N VAL A 106 -2.05 11.68 -20.09
CA VAL A 106 -2.10 10.63 -19.07
C VAL A 106 -1.60 9.31 -19.66
N MET A 107 -0.82 8.55 -18.87
CA MET A 107 -0.33 7.24 -19.28
C MET A 107 -1.50 6.29 -19.59
N ASN A 108 -1.52 5.73 -20.81
CA ASN A 108 -2.41 4.65 -21.21
C ASN A 108 -1.59 3.36 -21.40
N PRO A 109 -1.56 2.45 -20.40
CA PRO A 109 -0.82 1.19 -20.48
C PRO A 109 -1.09 0.35 -21.72
N GLU A 110 -2.35 0.32 -22.16
CA GLU A 110 -2.76 -0.45 -23.32
C GLU A 110 -2.19 0.13 -24.61
N ALA A 111 -2.13 1.46 -24.72
CA ALA A 111 -1.55 2.13 -25.89
C ALA A 111 -0.09 1.72 -26.10
N GLY A 112 0.73 1.72 -25.04
CA GLY A 112 2.14 1.27 -25.13
C GLY A 112 2.26 -0.20 -25.57
N SER A 113 1.45 -1.07 -25.00
CA SER A 113 1.41 -2.50 -25.36
C SER A 113 0.98 -2.73 -26.82
N ILE A 114 -0.01 -1.97 -27.28
CA ILE A 114 -0.50 -1.98 -28.66
C ILE A 114 0.59 -1.54 -29.64
N MET A 115 1.29 -0.43 -29.33
CA MET A 115 2.37 0.10 -30.18
C MET A 115 3.46 -0.95 -30.38
N LYS A 116 3.89 -1.63 -29.31
CA LYS A 116 4.85 -2.73 -29.38
C LYS A 116 4.31 -3.90 -30.21
N ALA A 117 3.11 -4.39 -29.89
CA ALA A 117 2.54 -5.55 -30.55
C ALA A 117 2.31 -5.32 -32.06
N ALA A 118 1.94 -4.10 -32.45
CA ALA A 118 1.84 -3.70 -33.86
C ALA A 118 3.21 -3.79 -34.56
N ALA A 119 4.28 -3.30 -33.92
CA ALA A 119 5.64 -3.40 -34.46
C ALA A 119 6.09 -4.87 -34.61
N ASP A 120 5.79 -5.73 -33.63
CA ASP A 120 6.10 -7.18 -33.69
C ASP A 120 5.35 -7.89 -34.84
N LEU A 121 4.16 -7.41 -35.21
CA LEU A 121 3.40 -7.87 -36.37
C LEU A 121 3.87 -7.26 -37.70
N GLY A 122 4.92 -6.44 -37.69
CA GLY A 122 5.47 -5.80 -38.88
C GLY A 122 4.75 -4.51 -39.31
N ILE A 123 3.89 -3.94 -38.46
CA ILE A 123 3.18 -2.69 -38.72
C ILE A 123 4.03 -1.53 -38.20
N SER A 124 4.97 -1.06 -39.01
CA SER A 124 5.91 0.01 -38.62
C SER A 124 5.36 1.44 -38.82
N GLY A 125 4.18 1.58 -39.44
CA GLY A 125 3.57 2.88 -39.75
C GLY A 125 2.70 3.48 -38.64
N LEU A 126 2.50 2.76 -37.53
CA LEU A 126 1.67 3.22 -36.41
C LEU A 126 2.35 4.36 -35.67
N LEU A 127 1.76 5.56 -35.74
CA LEU A 127 2.30 6.78 -35.14
C LEU A 127 1.85 6.94 -33.69
N ALA A 128 0.59 6.63 -33.41
CA ALA A 128 0.00 6.73 -32.08
C ALA A 128 -1.21 5.79 -31.96
N ALA A 129 -1.46 5.33 -30.74
CA ALA A 129 -2.61 4.53 -30.38
C ALA A 129 -3.28 5.09 -29.11
N ASP A 130 -4.57 4.85 -28.97
CA ASP A 130 -5.35 5.17 -27.78
C ASP A 130 -6.39 4.06 -27.51
N ALA A 131 -6.82 3.94 -26.26
CA ALA A 131 -7.81 2.97 -25.83
C ALA A 131 -8.77 3.59 -24.81
N SER A 132 -10.06 3.32 -24.97
CA SER A 132 -11.15 3.83 -24.11
C SER A 132 -12.25 2.77 -23.93
N THR A 133 -13.27 3.08 -23.13
CA THR A 133 -14.43 2.19 -22.93
C THR A 133 -15.74 2.93 -23.20
N GLU A 134 -16.60 2.33 -24.02
CA GLU A 134 -18.00 2.71 -24.22
C GLU A 134 -18.91 1.94 -23.27
N TYR A 135 -19.88 2.64 -22.69
CA TYR A 135 -20.94 2.12 -21.82
C TYR A 135 -22.31 2.49 -22.40
N GLY A 136 -23.06 1.46 -22.83
CA GLY A 136 -24.44 1.60 -23.27
C GLY A 136 -25.40 1.31 -22.11
N PHE A 137 -26.19 2.31 -21.72
CA PHE A 137 -27.20 2.20 -20.66
C PHE A 137 -28.58 1.92 -21.25
N PHE A 138 -29.23 0.83 -20.83
CA PHE A 138 -30.55 0.40 -21.31
C PHE A 138 -31.63 0.65 -20.24
N GLY A 139 -32.83 1.04 -20.66
CA GLY A 139 -33.97 1.29 -19.76
C GLY A 139 -34.61 2.67 -19.99
N THR A 140 -35.19 3.25 -18.94
CA THR A 140 -35.75 4.62 -18.92
C THR A 140 -34.77 5.58 -18.25
N VAL A 141 -33.59 5.71 -18.84
CA VAL A 141 -32.46 6.45 -18.28
C VAL A 141 -32.62 7.95 -18.49
N THR A 142 -32.42 8.75 -17.44
CA THR A 142 -32.44 10.22 -17.50
C THR A 142 -31.04 10.82 -17.58
N ALA A 143 -30.93 12.06 -18.07
CA ALA A 143 -29.64 12.75 -18.13
C ALA A 143 -29.04 13.05 -16.74
N ALA A 144 -29.89 13.24 -15.72
CA ALA A 144 -29.46 13.48 -14.34
C ALA A 144 -28.83 12.22 -13.73
N GLU A 145 -29.44 11.04 -13.95
CA GLU A 145 -28.88 9.76 -13.50
C GLU A 145 -27.54 9.47 -14.18
N VAL A 146 -27.39 9.74 -15.47
CA VAL A 146 -26.10 9.56 -16.18
C VAL A 146 -25.03 10.51 -15.64
N ALA A 147 -25.39 11.76 -15.37
CA ALA A 147 -24.47 12.72 -14.75
C ALA A 147 -24.01 12.22 -13.37
N GLU A 148 -24.94 11.74 -12.54
CA GLU A 148 -24.62 11.18 -11.23
C GLU A 148 -23.72 9.94 -11.33
N ILE A 149 -24.02 9.01 -12.25
CA ILE A 149 -23.18 7.82 -12.49
C ILE A 149 -21.78 8.23 -12.94
N ASN A 150 -21.67 9.20 -13.85
CA ASN A 150 -20.38 9.69 -14.33
C ASN A 150 -19.55 10.26 -13.19
N THR A 151 -20.12 11.19 -12.42
CA THR A 151 -19.41 11.87 -11.33
C THR A 151 -19.11 10.96 -10.14
N ARG A 152 -19.97 9.98 -9.84
CA ARG A 152 -19.84 9.17 -8.62
C ARG A 152 -19.19 7.80 -8.80
N LEU A 153 -19.24 7.22 -10.00
CA LEU A 153 -18.84 5.82 -10.23
C LEU A 153 -17.97 5.61 -11.47
N LEU A 154 -18.25 6.31 -12.58
CA LEU A 154 -17.73 5.91 -13.89
C LEU A 154 -16.49 6.68 -14.35
N VAL A 155 -16.40 7.98 -14.02
CA VAL A 155 -15.36 8.86 -14.52
C VAL A 155 -14.58 9.42 -13.35
N ASN A 156 -13.28 9.10 -13.29
CA ASN A 156 -12.40 9.87 -12.44
C ASN A 156 -11.98 11.15 -13.18
N GLU A 157 -12.62 12.27 -12.86
CA GLU A 157 -12.36 13.56 -13.52
C GLU A 157 -10.91 14.03 -13.40
N THR A 158 -10.08 13.44 -12.55
CA THR A 158 -8.63 13.69 -12.45
C THR A 158 -7.92 13.24 -13.73
N VAL A 159 -8.11 11.99 -14.12
CA VAL A 159 -7.33 11.29 -15.16
C VAL A 159 -8.15 10.91 -16.40
N GLU A 160 -9.47 10.87 -16.30
CA GLU A 160 -10.40 10.46 -17.35
C GLU A 160 -11.28 11.64 -17.80
N ARG A 161 -11.92 11.44 -18.96
CA ARG A 161 -12.92 12.34 -19.52
C ARG A 161 -13.99 11.54 -20.25
N VAL A 162 -15.20 12.10 -20.29
CA VAL A 162 -16.21 11.67 -21.26
C VAL A 162 -15.83 12.20 -22.64
N VAL A 163 -15.70 11.31 -23.61
CA VAL A 163 -15.40 11.67 -25.01
C VAL A 163 -16.67 12.25 -25.64
N LYS A 164 -16.62 13.54 -25.97
CA LYS A 164 -17.73 14.27 -26.63
C LYS A 164 -17.57 14.30 -28.14
N ASP A 165 -16.33 14.49 -28.58
CA ASP A 165 -15.96 14.64 -29.99
C ASP A 165 -14.84 13.65 -30.33
N ARG A 166 -14.89 13.13 -31.56
CA ARG A 166 -13.83 12.26 -32.08
C ARG A 166 -12.52 13.05 -32.18
N PRO A 167 -11.38 12.54 -31.66
CA PRO A 167 -10.12 13.25 -31.75
C PRO A 167 -9.71 13.43 -33.22
N LEU A 168 -9.10 14.58 -33.53
CA LEU A 168 -8.54 14.86 -34.86
C LEU A 168 -7.16 14.22 -35.06
N THR A 169 -6.39 14.12 -33.98
CA THR A 169 -5.08 13.46 -33.89
C THR A 169 -4.92 12.85 -32.50
N LEU A 170 -4.17 11.76 -32.43
CA LEU A 170 -3.69 11.09 -31.23
C LEU A 170 -2.25 11.51 -30.90
N VAL A 171 -1.53 12.13 -31.84
CA VAL A 171 -0.15 12.58 -31.65
C VAL A 171 -0.14 13.84 -30.78
N ILE A 172 0.58 13.76 -29.66
CA ILE A 172 0.78 14.90 -28.76
C ILE A 172 1.94 15.74 -29.29
N SER A 173 1.71 17.04 -29.48
CA SER A 173 2.73 18.03 -29.85
C SER A 173 2.84 19.11 -28.77
N GLY A 174 4.04 19.61 -28.52
CA GLY A 174 4.29 20.71 -27.60
C GLY A 174 5.64 21.37 -27.85
N GLU A 175 5.78 22.63 -27.47
CA GLU A 175 7.05 23.36 -27.45
C GLU A 175 7.62 23.32 -26.02
N THR A 176 8.92 23.06 -25.90
CA THR A 176 9.62 23.04 -24.61
C THR A 176 9.73 24.47 -24.08
N ALA A 177 9.35 24.68 -22.83
CA ALA A 177 9.50 25.98 -22.18
C ALA A 177 10.96 26.24 -21.79
N ASP A 178 11.40 27.50 -21.88
CA ASP A 178 12.73 27.93 -21.46
C ASP A 178 12.91 27.83 -19.93
N THR A 179 14.13 27.52 -19.49
CA THR A 179 14.57 27.60 -18.09
C THR A 179 14.41 29.02 -17.55
N ARG A 180 13.75 29.16 -16.39
CA ARG A 180 13.50 30.46 -15.76
C ARG A 180 14.54 30.76 -14.70
N ILE A 181 14.88 32.04 -14.54
CA ILE A 181 15.68 32.54 -13.41
C ILE A 181 14.72 33.17 -12.39
N ILE A 182 14.80 32.71 -11.14
CA ILE A 182 13.93 33.16 -10.06
C ILE A 182 14.68 34.21 -9.22
N PRO A 183 14.27 35.49 -9.18
CA PRO A 183 15.03 36.59 -8.57
C PRO A 183 14.98 36.59 -7.02
N ILE A 184 15.26 35.46 -6.38
CA ILE A 184 15.13 35.22 -4.93
C ILE A 184 15.95 36.22 -4.11
N ARG A 185 17.11 36.68 -4.59
CA ARG A 185 17.96 37.61 -3.82
C ARG A 185 17.29 38.96 -3.57
N ALA A 186 16.39 39.37 -4.46
CA ALA A 186 15.65 40.64 -4.37
C ALA A 186 14.29 40.51 -3.68
N MET A 187 13.82 39.29 -3.42
CA MET A 187 12.52 39.05 -2.77
C MET A 187 12.58 39.37 -1.28
N ASP A 188 11.52 39.97 -0.74
CA ASP A 188 11.28 40.08 0.70
C ASP A 188 10.56 38.83 1.23
N ASP A 189 10.31 38.78 2.54
CA ASP A 189 9.75 37.61 3.20
C ASP A 189 8.36 37.24 2.65
N ASP A 190 7.52 38.25 2.34
CA ASP A 190 6.20 38.04 1.75
C ASP A 190 6.30 37.44 0.33
N ALA A 191 7.19 37.97 -0.51
CA ALA A 191 7.41 37.44 -1.86
C ALA A 191 8.00 36.02 -1.85
N LEU A 192 8.88 35.69 -0.90
CA LEU A 192 9.42 34.34 -0.73
C LEU A 192 8.30 33.35 -0.35
N MET A 193 7.42 33.74 0.57
CA MET A 193 6.31 32.88 0.97
C MET A 193 5.26 32.73 -0.13
N GLU A 194 5.00 33.77 -0.94
CA GLU A 194 4.10 33.67 -2.08
C GLU A 194 4.65 32.74 -3.17
N LEU A 195 5.96 32.75 -3.41
CA LEU A 195 6.61 31.77 -4.29
C LEU A 195 6.43 30.34 -3.77
N SER A 196 6.51 30.14 -2.45
CA SER A 196 6.50 28.81 -1.84
C SER A 196 5.10 28.18 -1.68
N LYS A 197 4.10 29.00 -1.32
CA LYS A 197 2.82 28.58 -0.74
C LYS A 197 2.08 27.45 -1.44
N ASP A 198 2.04 27.46 -2.77
CA ASP A 198 1.26 26.52 -3.58
C ASP A 198 2.14 25.65 -4.52
N SER A 199 3.47 25.68 -4.35
CA SER A 199 4.39 24.91 -5.22
C SER A 199 5.53 24.22 -4.45
N LEU A 200 6.31 24.99 -3.68
CA LEU A 200 7.51 24.48 -3.00
C LEU A 200 7.22 23.91 -1.61
N PHE A 201 6.20 24.42 -0.92
CA PHE A 201 5.83 24.03 0.45
C PHE A 201 6.97 24.16 1.48
N LEU A 202 7.89 25.10 1.23
CA LEU A 202 8.97 25.48 2.14
C LEU A 202 8.52 26.60 3.09
N ASN A 203 8.98 26.56 4.33
CA ASN A 203 8.74 27.61 5.31
C ASN A 203 9.72 28.80 5.13
N LEU A 204 9.50 29.87 5.89
CA LEU A 204 10.30 31.10 5.74
C LEU A 204 11.79 30.87 6.04
N ASP A 205 12.13 30.10 7.08
CA ASP A 205 13.53 29.83 7.44
C ASP A 205 14.26 29.05 6.33
N GLU A 206 13.56 28.10 5.71
CA GLU A 206 14.05 27.32 4.56
C GLU A 206 14.27 28.24 3.35
N MET A 207 13.30 29.11 3.03
CA MET A 207 13.43 30.08 1.94
C MET A 207 14.55 31.11 2.19
N LEU A 208 14.75 31.53 3.43
CA LEU A 208 15.84 32.44 3.82
C LEU A 208 17.21 31.75 3.72
N ALA A 209 17.31 30.46 4.03
CA ALA A 209 18.53 29.68 3.82
C ALA A 209 18.88 29.60 2.33
N ILE A 210 17.91 29.31 1.46
CA ILE A 210 18.07 29.32 0.00
C ILE A 210 18.50 30.70 -0.49
N LYS A 211 17.82 31.77 -0.05
CA LYS A 211 18.18 33.15 -0.40
C LYS A 211 19.61 33.49 0.01
N SER A 212 20.04 33.09 1.20
CA SER A 212 21.38 33.36 1.72
C SER A 212 22.44 32.66 0.87
N TYR A 213 22.23 31.37 0.56
CA TYR A 213 23.11 30.59 -0.31
C TYR A 213 23.31 31.24 -1.69
N PHE A 214 22.22 31.60 -2.37
CA PHE A 214 22.31 32.24 -3.69
C PHE A 214 22.86 33.68 -3.62
N THR A 215 22.66 34.38 -2.51
CA THR A 215 23.30 35.68 -2.27
C THR A 215 24.81 35.55 -2.16
N GLU A 216 25.30 34.54 -1.45
CA GLU A 216 26.74 34.26 -1.32
C GLU A 216 27.37 33.83 -2.65
N LEU A 217 26.65 33.04 -3.46
CA LEU A 217 27.08 32.68 -4.82
C LEU A 217 27.08 33.88 -5.80
N GLY A 218 26.42 34.99 -5.46
CA GLY A 218 26.36 36.16 -6.32
C GLY A 218 25.47 35.99 -7.56
N ARG A 219 24.57 34.99 -7.60
CA ARG A 219 23.61 34.76 -8.69
C ARG A 219 22.22 34.38 -8.17
N ASP A 220 21.20 34.54 -9.00
CA ASP A 220 19.86 34.03 -8.71
C ASP A 220 19.74 32.56 -9.18
N PRO A 221 18.89 31.74 -8.53
CA PRO A 221 18.68 30.37 -8.92
C PRO A 221 17.84 30.21 -10.19
N THR A 222 17.98 29.05 -10.85
CA THR A 222 17.01 28.59 -11.85
C THR A 222 15.75 28.02 -11.19
N ASP A 223 14.67 27.86 -11.95
CA ASP A 223 13.51 27.08 -11.53
C ASP A 223 13.90 25.64 -11.13
N CYS A 224 14.74 24.97 -11.93
CA CYS A 224 15.23 23.63 -11.64
C CYS A 224 15.95 23.52 -10.29
N GLU A 225 16.76 24.53 -9.91
CA GLU A 225 17.49 24.55 -8.63
C GLU A 225 16.55 24.72 -7.43
N VAL A 226 15.59 25.66 -7.52
CA VAL A 226 14.61 25.90 -6.45
C VAL A 226 13.71 24.68 -6.27
N GLU A 227 13.24 24.08 -7.36
CA GLU A 227 12.41 22.87 -7.33
C GLU A 227 13.19 21.67 -6.78
N THR A 228 14.47 21.49 -7.17
CA THR A 228 15.34 20.43 -6.62
C THR A 228 15.51 20.58 -5.11
N LEU A 229 15.76 21.80 -4.61
CA LEU A 229 15.87 22.07 -3.18
C LEU A 229 14.54 21.83 -2.46
N ALA A 230 13.42 22.31 -3.00
CA ALA A 230 12.10 22.13 -2.40
C ALA A 230 11.72 20.66 -2.26
N GLN A 231 11.97 19.87 -3.29
CA GLN A 231 11.74 18.44 -3.31
C GLN A 231 12.65 17.72 -2.31
N THR A 232 13.96 17.99 -2.37
CA THR A 232 14.95 17.34 -1.50
C THR A 232 14.70 17.67 -0.04
N TRP A 233 14.28 18.90 0.27
CA TRP A 233 14.02 19.39 1.63
C TRP A 233 12.56 19.19 2.09
N SER A 234 11.75 18.46 1.33
CA SER A 234 10.37 18.16 1.69
C SER A 234 10.29 17.29 2.95
N GLU A 235 9.12 17.30 3.63
CA GLU A 235 8.90 16.42 4.79
C GLU A 235 9.05 14.95 4.38
N HIS A 236 8.51 14.60 3.21
CA HIS A 236 8.51 13.27 2.65
C HIS A 236 9.92 12.69 2.39
N CYS A 237 10.89 13.52 1.99
CA CYS A 237 12.25 13.06 1.68
C CYS A 237 13.20 13.15 2.89
N VAL A 238 13.18 14.24 3.66
CA VAL A 238 14.15 14.44 4.76
C VAL A 238 13.68 13.86 6.08
N HIS A 239 12.37 13.73 6.31
CA HIS A 239 11.79 13.37 7.60
C HIS A 239 12.12 14.42 8.67
N LYS A 240 11.79 15.69 8.39
CA LYS A 240 12.22 16.85 9.20
C LYS A 240 11.71 16.76 10.63
N THR A 241 10.47 16.32 10.84
CA THR A 241 9.89 16.10 12.16
C THR A 241 10.61 14.99 12.92
N PHE A 242 10.95 13.89 12.26
CA PHE A 242 11.67 12.77 12.88
C PHE A 242 13.13 13.11 13.24
N LYS A 243 13.75 14.06 12.53
CA LYS A 243 15.11 14.59 12.78
C LYS A 243 15.14 15.86 13.65
N ALA A 244 13.99 16.43 13.99
CA ALA A 244 13.89 17.66 14.77
C ALA A 244 14.43 17.50 16.19
N GLN A 245 14.94 18.60 16.76
CA GLN A 245 15.18 18.67 18.20
C GLN A 245 13.85 18.69 18.94
N LEU A 246 13.69 17.82 19.92
CA LEU A 246 12.41 17.61 20.61
C LEU A 246 12.44 18.18 22.03
N ILE A 247 11.38 18.91 22.40
CA ILE A 247 11.11 19.33 23.77
C ILE A 247 9.77 18.73 24.18
N VAL A 248 9.78 17.73 25.07
CA VAL A 248 8.57 17.03 25.53
C VAL A 248 8.31 17.42 26.98
N ASP A 249 7.14 18.00 27.24
CA ASP A 249 6.74 18.49 28.58
C ASP A 249 7.83 19.37 29.25
N GLY A 250 8.44 20.25 28.44
CA GLY A 250 9.49 21.17 28.87
C GLY A 250 10.88 20.56 29.06
N LYS A 251 11.09 19.29 28.67
CA LYS A 251 12.39 18.61 28.77
C LYS A 251 12.94 18.25 27.38
N PRO A 252 14.23 18.50 27.11
CA PRO A 252 14.83 18.08 25.85
C PRO A 252 14.88 16.56 25.76
N LYS A 253 14.54 16.03 24.59
CA LYS A 253 14.59 14.60 24.25
C LYS A 253 15.33 14.42 22.93
N LYS A 254 15.94 13.25 22.73
CA LYS A 254 16.61 12.93 21.47
C LYS A 254 15.58 12.90 20.32
N PRO A 255 15.98 13.23 19.08
CA PRO A 255 15.11 13.11 17.91
C PRO A 255 14.47 11.72 17.79
N LEU A 256 13.26 11.66 17.22
CA LEU A 256 12.48 10.43 17.08
C LEU A 256 13.29 9.32 16.41
N LEU A 257 13.82 9.59 15.20
CA LEU A 257 14.58 8.63 14.40
C LEU A 257 15.85 8.15 15.12
N LYS A 258 16.54 9.05 15.84
CA LYS A 258 17.76 8.70 16.56
C LYS A 258 17.52 7.69 17.68
N ARG A 259 16.34 7.68 18.30
CA ARG A 259 15.98 6.69 19.31
C ARG A 259 15.72 5.31 18.70
N LEU A 260 14.99 5.25 17.59
CA LEU A 260 14.76 4.00 16.85
C LEU A 260 16.07 3.38 16.34
N GLN A 261 16.95 4.21 15.75
CA GLN A 261 18.29 3.80 15.32
C GLN A 261 19.13 3.29 16.48
N GLN A 262 19.12 3.99 17.63
CA GLN A 262 19.89 3.58 18.79
C GLN A 262 19.37 2.25 19.36
N ALA A 263 18.05 2.08 19.52
CA ALA A 263 17.47 0.83 20.00
C ALA A 263 17.85 -0.36 19.09
N THR A 264 17.87 -0.13 17.78
CA THR A 264 18.28 -1.13 16.78
C THR A 264 19.76 -1.50 16.90
N VAL A 265 20.63 -0.51 17.07
CA VAL A 265 22.06 -0.73 17.30
C VAL A 265 22.30 -1.47 18.62
N ASP A 266 21.60 -1.07 19.69
CA ASP A 266 21.74 -1.65 21.03
C ASP A 266 21.23 -3.11 21.08
N ALA A 267 20.19 -3.44 20.32
CA ALA A 267 19.72 -4.82 20.15
C ALA A 267 20.78 -5.73 19.51
N ALA A 268 21.65 -5.17 18.67
CA ALA A 268 22.78 -5.86 18.04
C ALA A 268 22.42 -7.23 17.44
N HIS A 269 21.26 -7.29 16.76
CA HIS A 269 20.68 -8.53 16.29
C HIS A 269 21.59 -9.20 15.23
N PRO A 270 22.00 -10.47 15.43
CA PRO A 270 23.09 -11.08 14.67
C PRO A 270 22.77 -11.35 13.20
N LEU A 271 21.49 -11.34 12.83
CA LEU A 271 21.06 -11.55 11.44
C LEU A 271 20.97 -10.26 10.62
N VAL A 272 21.03 -9.07 11.24
CA VAL A 272 20.87 -7.81 10.49
C VAL A 272 22.12 -7.51 9.68
N LEU A 273 21.95 -7.36 8.36
CA LEU A 273 23.01 -7.04 7.41
C LEU A 273 22.99 -5.57 6.98
N SER A 274 21.81 -4.95 6.94
CA SER A 274 21.59 -3.53 6.62
C SER A 274 20.34 -3.02 7.35
N ALA A 275 20.43 -1.82 7.94
CA ALA A 275 19.31 -1.15 8.60
C ALA A 275 19.46 0.36 8.51
N PHE A 276 18.38 1.07 8.11
CA PHE A 276 18.32 2.54 7.97
C PHE A 276 19.37 3.20 7.06
N VAL A 277 20.01 2.46 6.13
CA VAL A 277 21.08 2.98 5.25
C VAL A 277 20.87 2.66 3.78
N ASP A 278 19.75 2.02 3.42
CA ASP A 278 19.41 1.56 2.07
C ASP A 278 17.87 1.64 1.92
N ASN A 279 17.34 1.38 0.73
CA ASN A 279 15.90 1.46 0.42
C ASN A 279 15.07 0.47 1.25
N SER A 280 15.69 -0.60 1.76
CA SER A 280 15.04 -1.57 2.65
C SER A 280 15.98 -2.11 3.73
N GLY A 281 15.41 -2.74 4.76
CA GLY A 281 16.18 -3.45 5.78
C GLY A 281 16.50 -4.87 5.31
N VAL A 282 17.72 -5.35 5.60
CA VAL A 282 18.21 -6.66 5.13
C VAL A 282 18.64 -7.54 6.30
N VAL A 283 18.22 -8.81 6.28
CA VAL A 283 18.66 -9.84 7.22
C VAL A 283 19.16 -11.10 6.52
N ALA A 284 20.07 -11.81 7.17
CA ALA A 284 20.62 -13.06 6.67
C ALA A 284 19.56 -14.18 6.63
N LEU A 285 19.52 -14.89 5.51
CA LEU A 285 18.85 -16.18 5.35
C LEU A 285 19.90 -17.30 5.49
N TYR A 286 19.52 -18.54 5.21
CA TYR A 286 20.40 -19.70 5.08
C TYR A 286 21.12 -19.74 3.72
N ASP A 287 22.17 -20.54 3.62
CA ASP A 287 22.93 -20.82 2.38
C ASP A 287 23.46 -19.58 1.64
N ASP A 288 24.09 -18.65 2.38
CA ASP A 288 24.66 -17.39 1.85
C ASP A 288 23.65 -16.50 1.11
N LEU A 289 22.36 -16.63 1.44
CA LEU A 289 21.28 -15.76 0.98
C LEU A 289 20.92 -14.73 2.06
N ALA A 290 20.22 -13.69 1.63
CA ALA A 290 19.60 -12.68 2.49
C ALA A 290 18.16 -12.44 2.04
N ILE A 291 17.33 -12.00 2.98
CA ILE A 291 15.98 -11.48 2.71
C ILE A 291 15.92 -10.01 3.12
N CYS A 292 15.10 -9.24 2.42
CA CYS A 292 14.88 -7.83 2.71
C CYS A 292 13.40 -7.49 2.74
N GLY A 293 13.06 -6.39 3.40
CA GLY A 293 11.68 -5.95 3.57
C GLY A 293 11.58 -4.44 3.68
N LYS A 294 10.58 -3.88 2.99
CA LYS A 294 10.23 -2.47 3.01
C LYS A 294 8.71 -2.34 3.03
N VAL A 295 8.23 -1.34 3.74
CA VAL A 295 6.83 -0.96 3.77
C VAL A 295 6.78 0.54 3.61
N GLU A 296 5.84 1.00 2.79
CA GLU A 296 5.64 2.37 2.35
C GLU A 296 4.16 2.75 2.48
N THR A 297 3.85 4.03 2.27
CA THR A 297 2.48 4.53 2.31
C THR A 297 2.14 5.35 1.08
N HIS A 298 0.88 5.31 0.64
CA HIS A 298 0.43 6.02 -0.56
C HIS A 298 -0.93 6.72 -0.35
N ASN A 299 -1.04 7.41 0.79
CA ASN A 299 -2.29 7.92 1.36
C ASN A 299 -2.95 9.02 0.49
N SER A 300 -2.25 10.15 0.29
CA SER A 300 -2.83 11.32 -0.40
C SER A 300 -3.18 11.05 -1.87
N PRO A 301 -2.34 10.37 -2.68
CA PRO A 301 -2.72 10.09 -4.06
C PRO A 301 -3.90 9.13 -4.14
N SER A 302 -3.97 8.13 -3.25
CA SER A 302 -5.10 7.19 -3.21
C SER A 302 -6.40 7.85 -2.73
N ALA A 303 -6.31 8.96 -1.99
CA ALA A 303 -7.48 9.76 -1.61
C ALA A 303 -8.10 10.52 -2.79
N ILE A 304 -7.32 10.79 -3.85
CA ILE A 304 -7.73 11.56 -5.04
C ILE A 304 -8.06 10.62 -6.22
N GLU A 305 -7.19 9.66 -6.49
CA GLU A 305 -7.34 8.68 -7.57
C GLU A 305 -6.94 7.30 -7.00
N PRO A 306 -7.88 6.56 -6.37
CA PRO A 306 -7.58 5.37 -5.58
C PRO A 306 -6.99 4.20 -6.38
N TYR A 307 -7.30 4.07 -7.67
CA TYR A 307 -6.83 2.94 -8.48
C TYR A 307 -5.35 3.06 -8.81
N GLY A 308 -4.97 4.17 -9.44
CA GLY A 308 -3.61 4.56 -9.78
C GLY A 308 -2.76 4.77 -8.53
N GLY A 309 -3.30 5.44 -7.50
CA GLY A 309 -2.61 5.62 -6.22
C GLY A 309 -2.20 4.29 -5.57
N ALA A 310 -3.08 3.28 -5.57
CA ALA A 310 -2.73 1.95 -5.07
C ALA A 310 -1.70 1.24 -5.97
N MET A 311 -1.86 1.32 -7.31
CA MET A 311 -0.91 0.75 -8.26
C MET A 311 0.50 1.30 -8.10
N THR A 312 0.64 2.62 -8.00
CA THR A 312 1.95 3.27 -7.83
C THR A 312 2.52 3.07 -6.44
N GLY A 313 1.67 2.90 -5.42
CA GLY A 313 2.08 2.42 -4.10
C GLY A 313 2.75 1.03 -4.17
N SER A 314 2.11 0.06 -4.84
CA SER A 314 2.69 -1.27 -5.04
C SER A 314 3.96 -1.24 -5.88
N GLY A 315 3.95 -0.56 -7.03
CA GLY A 315 5.14 -0.47 -7.89
C GLY A 315 6.31 0.22 -7.21
N GLY A 316 6.07 1.31 -6.48
CA GLY A 316 7.09 2.02 -5.71
C GLY A 316 7.82 1.09 -4.73
N VAL A 317 7.09 0.40 -3.87
CA VAL A 317 7.71 -0.49 -2.87
C VAL A 317 8.35 -1.73 -3.51
N PHE A 318 7.89 -2.18 -4.68
CA PHE A 318 8.57 -3.23 -5.43
C PHE A 318 9.93 -2.75 -5.93
N ARG A 319 10.01 -1.50 -6.40
CA ARG A 319 11.28 -0.89 -6.82
C ARG A 319 12.23 -0.65 -5.66
N ASP A 320 11.76 -0.33 -4.46
CA ASP A 320 12.61 -0.28 -3.25
C ASP A 320 13.35 -1.61 -3.02
N ILE A 321 12.61 -2.73 -3.13
CA ILE A 321 13.19 -4.06 -3.01
C ILE A 321 14.14 -4.37 -4.18
N MET A 322 13.76 -3.99 -5.41
CA MET A 322 14.66 -4.12 -6.57
C MET A 322 15.92 -3.25 -6.45
N GLY A 323 15.85 -2.13 -5.73
CA GLY A 323 16.95 -1.18 -5.51
C GLY A 323 17.87 -1.54 -4.35
N THR A 324 17.43 -2.42 -3.45
CA THR A 324 18.19 -2.78 -2.25
C THR A 324 19.51 -3.46 -2.59
N GLY A 325 20.61 -3.00 -1.99
CA GLY A 325 21.95 -3.56 -2.15
C GLY A 325 22.47 -3.41 -3.59
N LYS A 326 22.60 -4.53 -4.31
CA LYS A 326 22.84 -4.58 -5.77
C LYS A 326 21.67 -5.16 -6.56
N GLY A 327 20.53 -5.29 -5.90
CA GLY A 327 19.24 -5.70 -6.44
C GLY A 327 18.73 -6.99 -5.83
N ALA A 328 17.48 -6.99 -5.36
CA ALA A 328 16.80 -8.17 -4.85
C ALA A 328 15.66 -8.62 -5.77
N ARG A 329 15.36 -9.92 -5.76
CA ARG A 329 14.15 -10.44 -6.40
C ARG A 329 12.99 -10.30 -5.44
N VAL A 330 11.96 -9.55 -5.82
CA VAL A 330 10.70 -9.46 -5.06
C VAL A 330 9.99 -10.83 -5.07
N VAL A 331 9.62 -11.32 -3.88
CA VAL A 331 9.00 -12.64 -3.69
C VAL A 331 7.61 -12.58 -3.06
N ALA A 332 7.25 -11.46 -2.42
CA ALA A 332 5.93 -11.25 -1.84
C ALA A 332 5.64 -9.77 -1.62
N SER A 333 4.36 -9.45 -1.51
CA SER A 333 3.83 -8.15 -1.12
C SER A 333 2.77 -8.26 -0.04
N THR A 334 2.53 -7.14 0.64
CA THR A 334 1.51 -7.00 1.67
C THR A 334 0.72 -5.71 1.55
N ASP A 335 -0.53 -5.72 1.99
CA ASP A 335 -1.44 -4.60 1.85
C ASP A 335 -2.25 -4.39 3.14
N MET A 336 -2.02 -3.28 3.83
CA MET A 336 -2.71 -2.94 5.08
C MET A 336 -3.43 -1.60 4.90
N PHE A 337 -4.76 -1.60 5.06
CA PHE A 337 -5.56 -0.43 4.74
C PHE A 337 -6.41 0.05 5.92
N CYS A 338 -6.63 1.37 6.00
CA CYS A 338 -7.63 1.95 6.88
C CYS A 338 -8.61 2.85 6.10
N PHE A 339 -9.91 2.61 6.28
CA PHE A 339 -10.99 3.38 5.64
C PHE A 339 -12.09 3.75 6.64
N ALA A 340 -12.97 4.67 6.25
CA ALA A 340 -14.25 4.79 6.92
C ALA A 340 -15.20 3.66 6.49
N PRO A 341 -16.25 3.37 7.27
CA PRO A 341 -17.23 2.35 6.91
C PRO A 341 -17.76 2.52 5.47
N PRO A 342 -17.82 1.45 4.65
CA PRO A 342 -18.26 1.55 3.26
C PRO A 342 -19.76 1.88 3.13
N GLY A 343 -20.52 1.75 4.21
CA GLY A 343 -21.93 2.16 4.30
C GLY A 343 -22.16 3.60 4.77
N LEU A 344 -21.11 4.42 4.92
CA LEU A 344 -21.22 5.79 5.42
C LEU A 344 -22.24 6.63 4.60
N PRO A 345 -23.14 7.38 5.23
CA PRO A 345 -24.02 8.30 4.52
C PRO A 345 -23.24 9.34 3.71
N THR A 346 -23.73 9.67 2.51
CA THR A 346 -23.01 10.57 1.59
C THR A 346 -22.86 11.99 2.14
N ASP A 347 -23.80 12.44 2.97
CA ASP A 347 -23.78 13.75 3.64
C ASP A 347 -22.78 13.84 4.80
N GLU A 348 -22.22 12.72 5.25
CA GLU A 348 -21.14 12.67 6.23
C GLU A 348 -19.74 12.71 5.59
N VAL A 349 -19.63 12.46 4.29
CA VAL A 349 -18.37 12.55 3.54
C VAL A 349 -17.96 14.02 3.41
N PRO A 350 -16.75 14.43 3.84
CA PRO A 350 -16.31 15.81 3.74
C PRO A 350 -16.24 16.32 2.30
N GLU A 351 -16.45 17.64 2.10
CA GLU A 351 -16.33 18.29 0.79
C GLU A 351 -14.94 18.03 0.18
N GLY A 352 -14.89 17.56 -1.07
CA GLY A 352 -13.63 17.24 -1.75
C GLY A 352 -13.00 15.88 -1.36
N CYS A 353 -13.72 15.01 -0.64
CA CYS A 353 -13.31 13.65 -0.35
C CYS A 353 -14.15 12.63 -1.16
N LEU A 354 -13.54 11.49 -1.48
CA LEU A 354 -14.21 10.37 -2.15
C LEU A 354 -14.94 9.47 -1.15
N HIS A 355 -16.04 8.85 -1.59
CA HIS A 355 -16.82 7.96 -0.75
C HIS A 355 -16.03 6.70 -0.35
N PRO A 356 -16.08 6.23 0.92
CA PRO A 356 -15.25 5.11 1.38
C PRO A 356 -15.45 3.80 0.61
N ARG A 357 -16.69 3.45 0.22
CA ARG A 357 -16.95 2.29 -0.65
C ARG A 357 -16.19 2.37 -1.98
N TYR A 358 -16.19 3.53 -2.63
CA TYR A 358 -15.50 3.73 -3.90
C TYR A 358 -13.98 3.62 -3.71
N LEU A 359 -13.44 4.29 -2.69
CA LEU A 359 -12.02 4.20 -2.33
C LEU A 359 -11.58 2.75 -2.14
N LEU A 360 -12.26 1.99 -1.29
CA LEU A 360 -11.94 0.59 -0.99
C LEU A 360 -11.95 -0.28 -2.25
N GLN A 361 -13.03 -0.24 -3.05
CA GLN A 361 -13.15 -1.06 -4.26
C GLN A 361 -12.05 -0.75 -5.29
N ARG A 362 -11.71 0.54 -5.45
CA ARG A 362 -10.73 0.99 -6.45
C ARG A 362 -9.30 0.73 -6.00
N VAL A 363 -8.97 0.87 -4.71
CA VAL A 363 -7.67 0.48 -4.15
C VAL A 363 -7.43 -1.02 -4.35
N VAL A 364 -8.41 -1.86 -3.98
CA VAL A 364 -8.32 -3.32 -4.17
C VAL A 364 -8.12 -3.69 -5.64
N ALA A 365 -8.83 -3.01 -6.55
CA ALA A 365 -8.65 -3.23 -7.98
C ALA A 365 -7.24 -2.81 -8.47
N GLY A 366 -6.68 -1.71 -7.95
CA GLY A 366 -5.35 -1.23 -8.28
C GLY A 366 -4.25 -2.21 -7.85
N VAL A 367 -4.31 -2.67 -6.59
CA VAL A 367 -3.39 -3.68 -6.06
C VAL A 367 -3.46 -4.98 -6.88
N ARG A 368 -4.67 -5.49 -7.11
CA ARG A 368 -4.90 -6.69 -7.93
C ARG A 368 -4.23 -6.55 -9.29
N ASP A 369 -4.50 -5.45 -9.99
CA ASP A 369 -4.07 -5.28 -11.36
C ASP A 369 -2.54 -5.07 -11.46
N TYR A 370 -1.91 -4.48 -10.45
CA TYR A 370 -0.45 -4.31 -10.44
C TYR A 370 0.28 -5.60 -10.03
N GLY A 371 -0.01 -6.13 -8.84
CA GLY A 371 0.67 -7.31 -8.27
C GLY A 371 0.53 -8.55 -9.15
N ASN A 372 -0.69 -8.86 -9.61
CA ASN A 372 -0.94 -10.03 -10.44
C ASN A 372 -0.21 -9.95 -11.80
N ARG A 373 -0.15 -8.76 -12.42
CA ARG A 373 0.54 -8.57 -13.70
C ARG A 373 2.06 -8.53 -13.55
N MET A 374 2.56 -8.05 -12.41
CA MET A 374 3.97 -8.18 -12.03
C MET A 374 4.37 -9.63 -11.75
N GLY A 375 3.42 -10.47 -11.35
CA GLY A 375 3.71 -11.82 -10.87
C GLY A 375 4.34 -11.81 -9.48
N ILE A 376 3.96 -10.83 -8.64
CA ILE A 376 4.30 -10.77 -7.22
C ILE A 376 3.04 -11.11 -6.43
N PRO A 377 3.08 -12.14 -5.56
CA PRO A 377 1.92 -12.51 -4.79
C PRO A 377 1.70 -11.55 -3.61
N THR A 378 0.47 -11.05 -3.45
CA THR A 378 0.06 -10.32 -2.23
C THR A 378 -0.40 -11.33 -1.21
N ASN A 379 0.49 -11.77 -0.33
CA ASN A 379 0.23 -12.90 0.56
C ASN A 379 -0.32 -12.49 1.93
N ASN A 380 -0.11 -11.27 2.42
CA ASN A 380 -0.55 -10.88 3.77
C ASN A 380 -1.09 -9.44 3.78
N GLY A 381 -1.97 -9.13 4.73
CA GLY A 381 -2.63 -7.83 4.76
C GLY A 381 -3.80 -7.77 5.72
N SER A 382 -4.33 -6.57 5.96
CA SER A 382 -5.49 -6.33 6.82
C SER A 382 -6.28 -5.10 6.39
N LEU A 383 -7.49 -4.98 6.94
CA LEU A 383 -8.39 -3.89 6.65
C LEU A 383 -9.07 -3.43 7.94
N HIS A 384 -8.84 -2.16 8.26
CA HIS A 384 -9.26 -1.50 9.49
C HIS A 384 -10.22 -0.36 9.19
N PHE A 385 -11.20 -0.16 10.07
CA PHE A 385 -12.25 0.82 9.89
C PHE A 385 -12.39 1.72 11.11
N HIS A 386 -12.50 3.02 10.83
CA HIS A 386 -12.86 4.04 11.81
C HIS A 386 -13.53 5.22 11.09
N HIS A 387 -14.52 5.84 11.73
CA HIS A 387 -15.34 6.90 11.15
C HIS A 387 -14.53 8.08 10.57
N ASP A 388 -13.46 8.50 11.24
CA ASP A 388 -12.67 9.67 10.82
C ASP A 388 -11.77 9.45 9.60
N PHE A 389 -11.54 8.21 9.16
CA PHE A 389 -10.90 7.93 7.85
C PHE A 389 -11.73 8.41 6.65
N ARG A 390 -12.95 8.94 6.87
CA ARG A 390 -13.80 9.55 5.83
C ARG A 390 -13.15 10.75 5.15
N ALA A 391 -12.18 11.39 5.81
CA ALA A 391 -11.47 12.53 5.25
C ALA A 391 -10.23 12.13 4.42
N LYS A 392 -9.51 11.08 4.83
CA LYS A 392 -8.33 10.56 4.14
C LYS A 392 -8.12 9.08 4.51
N PRO A 393 -8.00 8.17 3.53
CA PRO A 393 -7.66 6.76 3.80
C PRO A 393 -6.18 6.61 4.14
N THR A 394 -5.85 5.51 4.82
CA THR A 394 -4.47 5.06 5.01
C THR A 394 -4.22 3.84 4.13
N ILE A 395 -3.29 3.96 3.19
CA ILE A 395 -2.91 2.92 2.23
C ILE A 395 -1.45 2.55 2.47
N ILE A 396 -1.23 1.39 3.08
CA ILE A 396 0.11 0.88 3.42
C ILE A 396 0.38 -0.32 2.55
N VAL A 397 1.53 -0.31 1.88
CA VAL A 397 1.94 -1.38 0.96
C VAL A 397 3.36 -1.82 1.31
N GLY A 398 3.55 -3.13 1.45
CA GLY A 398 4.83 -3.74 1.76
C GLY A 398 5.31 -4.67 0.66
N ALA A 399 6.62 -4.85 0.58
CA ALA A 399 7.25 -5.82 -0.29
C ALA A 399 8.48 -6.46 0.36
N TYR A 400 8.74 -7.69 -0.05
CA TYR A 400 9.79 -8.52 0.50
C TYR A 400 10.58 -9.21 -0.61
N GLY A 401 11.89 -9.28 -0.43
CA GLY A 401 12.81 -9.77 -1.46
C GLY A 401 13.81 -10.79 -0.96
N ILE A 402 14.46 -11.46 -1.91
CA ILE A 402 15.57 -12.40 -1.68
C ILE A 402 16.75 -12.05 -2.59
N MET A 403 17.97 -12.18 -2.06
CA MET A 403 19.22 -11.89 -2.77
C MET A 403 20.41 -12.72 -2.24
N PRO A 404 21.53 -12.81 -2.97
CA PRO A 404 22.80 -13.26 -2.39
C PRO A 404 23.25 -12.34 -1.26
N ALA A 405 23.72 -12.89 -0.13
CA ALA A 405 24.13 -12.09 1.02
C ALA A 405 25.31 -11.16 0.72
N GLU A 406 26.19 -11.51 -0.22
CA GLU A 406 27.29 -10.66 -0.68
C GLU A 406 26.84 -9.41 -1.46
N ASP A 407 25.61 -9.42 -1.98
CA ASP A 407 25.00 -8.32 -2.73
C ASP A 407 24.09 -7.45 -1.84
N ALA A 408 23.97 -7.77 -0.54
CA ALA A 408 23.16 -7.03 0.43
C ALA A 408 23.72 -5.66 0.83
N GLN A 409 25.00 -5.42 0.56
CA GLN A 409 25.63 -4.13 0.87
C GLN A 409 25.40 -3.16 -0.30
N MET A 410 24.86 -1.99 0.02
CA MET A 410 24.63 -0.92 -0.94
C MET A 410 25.92 -0.59 -1.69
N GLY A 411 25.81 -0.56 -3.02
CA GLY A 411 26.85 -0.06 -3.89
C GLY A 411 27.07 1.44 -3.76
N GLN A 412 28.26 1.94 -4.08
CA GLN A 412 28.55 3.37 -4.12
C GLN A 412 29.16 3.73 -5.49
N PRO A 413 28.63 4.75 -6.20
CA PRO A 413 29.22 5.23 -7.44
C PRO A 413 30.66 5.70 -7.24
N ARG A 414 31.45 5.67 -8.31
CA ARG A 414 32.81 6.21 -8.34
C ARG A 414 32.94 7.20 -9.48
N GLN A 415 33.93 8.08 -9.37
CA GLN A 415 34.30 8.97 -10.46
C GLN A 415 34.48 8.20 -11.78
N GLY A 416 33.80 8.66 -12.83
CA GLY A 416 33.84 8.06 -14.16
C GLY A 416 32.90 6.86 -14.36
N ASP A 417 32.18 6.42 -13.33
CA ASP A 417 31.03 5.53 -13.54
C ASP A 417 29.93 6.30 -14.30
N ILE A 418 29.22 5.61 -15.17
CA ILE A 418 28.18 6.16 -16.03
C ILE A 418 26.84 6.12 -15.30
N ALA A 419 26.13 7.24 -15.30
CA ALA A 419 24.75 7.34 -14.83
C ALA A 419 23.79 6.85 -15.93
N VAL A 420 22.97 5.86 -15.61
CA VAL A 420 22.07 5.21 -16.57
C VAL A 420 20.64 5.23 -16.02
N ALA A 421 19.70 5.70 -16.84
CA ALA A 421 18.27 5.59 -16.57
C ALA A 421 17.74 4.32 -17.26
N VAL A 422 16.96 3.51 -16.53
CA VAL A 422 16.39 2.24 -17.03
C VAL A 422 14.89 2.21 -16.75
N GLY A 423 14.10 1.71 -17.71
CA GLY A 423 12.67 1.46 -17.56
C GLY A 423 11.78 2.46 -18.30
N GLY A 424 10.74 2.93 -17.62
CA GLY A 424 9.69 3.79 -18.16
C GLY A 424 10.17 5.15 -18.68
N ARG A 425 9.41 5.73 -19.62
CA ARG A 425 9.68 7.07 -20.15
C ARG A 425 9.17 8.17 -19.22
N THR A 426 9.83 9.33 -19.27
CA THR A 426 9.52 10.48 -18.45
C THR A 426 8.38 11.33 -19.03
N GLY A 427 7.33 11.58 -18.25
CA GLY A 427 6.21 12.48 -18.57
C GLY A 427 5.98 13.56 -17.52
N ARG A 428 4.89 14.32 -17.65
CA ARG A 428 4.43 15.30 -16.64
C ARG A 428 3.64 14.58 -15.55
N ASP A 429 4.31 13.68 -14.88
CA ASP A 429 3.72 12.69 -14.00
C ASP A 429 4.19 12.95 -12.56
N GLY A 430 3.24 13.18 -11.63
CA GLY A 430 3.56 13.33 -10.20
C GLY A 430 4.44 14.53 -9.84
N ILE A 431 4.54 15.53 -10.71
CA ILE A 431 5.27 16.76 -10.37
C ILE A 431 4.62 17.39 -9.13
N HIS A 432 5.46 17.76 -8.16
CA HIS A 432 5.05 18.21 -6.82
C HIS A 432 4.33 17.14 -5.98
N GLY A 433 4.44 15.86 -6.33
CA GLY A 433 3.82 14.74 -5.59
C GLY A 433 4.31 14.63 -4.15
N ALA A 434 5.62 14.67 -3.93
CA ALA A 434 6.18 14.60 -2.58
C ALA A 434 5.92 15.87 -1.74
N THR A 435 6.03 17.05 -2.34
CA THR A 435 5.71 18.32 -1.65
C THR A 435 4.22 18.38 -1.31
N PHE A 436 3.34 17.92 -2.21
CA PHE A 436 1.91 17.75 -1.95
C PHE A 436 1.62 16.74 -0.83
N SER A 437 2.30 15.59 -0.83
CA SER A 437 2.11 14.57 0.22
C SER A 437 2.48 15.07 1.62
N SER A 438 3.33 16.10 1.68
CA SER A 438 3.74 16.79 2.91
C SER A 438 2.69 17.80 3.43
N GLY A 439 1.71 18.17 2.60
CA GLY A 439 0.64 19.12 2.95
C GLY A 439 -0.64 18.45 3.47
N GLU A 440 -1.42 19.20 4.27
CA GLU A 440 -2.73 18.76 4.77
C GLU A 440 -3.79 18.72 3.64
N MET A 441 -4.83 17.88 3.80
CA MET A 441 -5.95 17.86 2.86
C MET A 441 -6.93 19.01 3.11
N THR A 442 -7.51 19.54 2.04
CA THR A 442 -8.49 20.63 2.08
C THR A 442 -9.57 20.43 1.03
N HIS A 443 -10.65 21.21 1.11
CA HIS A 443 -11.72 21.23 0.10
C HIS A 443 -11.25 21.58 -1.34
N ARG A 444 -10.03 22.11 -1.53
CA ARG A 444 -9.46 22.44 -2.86
C ARG A 444 -8.47 21.40 -3.37
N THR A 445 -8.16 20.38 -2.56
CA THR A 445 -7.06 19.45 -2.84
C THR A 445 -7.25 18.70 -4.16
N MET A 446 -8.47 18.28 -4.50
CA MET A 446 -8.76 17.62 -5.79
C MET A 446 -8.56 18.55 -6.99
N ASP A 447 -8.96 19.82 -6.89
CA ASP A 447 -8.90 20.78 -8.00
C ASP A 447 -7.47 21.21 -8.32
N VAL A 448 -6.65 21.40 -7.28
CA VAL A 448 -5.30 21.97 -7.42
C VAL A 448 -4.28 20.88 -7.78
N ASN A 449 -4.46 19.66 -7.29
CA ASN A 449 -3.41 18.63 -7.32
C ASN A 449 -3.76 17.39 -8.17
N ALA A 450 -4.68 17.54 -9.12
CA ALA A 450 -5.08 16.46 -10.02
C ALA A 450 -3.92 15.88 -10.85
N SER A 451 -2.87 16.66 -11.11
CA SER A 451 -1.68 16.21 -11.85
C SER A 451 -0.75 15.28 -11.05
N ALA A 452 -0.97 15.12 -9.75
CA ALA A 452 -0.10 14.35 -8.88
C ALA A 452 -0.27 12.82 -9.01
N VAL A 453 -1.37 12.32 -9.57
CA VAL A 453 -1.67 10.87 -9.58
C VAL A 453 -1.48 10.25 -10.95
N GLN A 454 -0.81 9.09 -10.97
CA GLN A 454 -0.36 8.39 -12.17
C GLN A 454 -1.03 7.01 -12.27
N ILE A 455 -1.10 6.48 -13.49
CA ILE A 455 -1.46 5.08 -13.73
C ILE A 455 -0.18 4.30 -14.00
N GLY A 456 0.13 3.33 -13.13
CA GLY A 456 1.33 2.50 -13.27
C GLY A 456 1.27 1.49 -14.42
N HIS A 457 2.44 1.04 -14.86
CA HIS A 457 2.65 0.10 -15.96
C HIS A 457 3.43 -1.16 -15.52
N ALA A 458 2.75 -2.03 -14.75
CA ALA A 458 3.30 -3.28 -14.21
C ALA A 458 4.11 -4.13 -15.22
N ILE A 459 3.71 -4.20 -16.50
CA ILE A 459 4.43 -5.00 -17.50
C ILE A 459 5.79 -4.39 -17.88
N GLU A 460 5.98 -3.07 -17.81
CA GLU A 460 7.32 -2.46 -17.94
C GLU A 460 8.17 -2.78 -16.72
N GLU A 461 7.63 -2.61 -15.52
CA GLU A 461 8.37 -2.88 -14.29
C GLU A 461 8.80 -4.35 -14.19
N LYS A 462 7.97 -5.30 -14.64
CA LYS A 462 8.34 -6.72 -14.69
C LYS A 462 9.53 -6.97 -15.61
N ARG A 463 9.50 -6.42 -16.83
CA ARG A 463 10.61 -6.56 -17.77
C ARG A 463 11.89 -5.94 -17.21
N MET A 464 11.77 -4.75 -16.60
CA MET A 464 12.87 -4.06 -15.92
C MET A 464 13.44 -4.91 -14.78
N SER A 465 12.59 -5.47 -13.92
CA SER A 465 13.00 -6.35 -12.81
C SER A 465 13.85 -7.51 -13.31
N ASP A 466 13.40 -8.22 -14.35
CA ASP A 466 14.14 -9.36 -14.90
C ASP A 466 15.50 -8.94 -15.50
N ALA A 467 15.56 -7.78 -16.16
CA ALA A 467 16.80 -7.23 -16.70
C ALA A 467 17.81 -6.87 -15.58
N LEU A 468 17.34 -6.27 -14.48
CA LEU A 468 18.18 -5.88 -13.35
C LEU A 468 18.74 -7.09 -12.61
N LEU A 469 17.92 -8.12 -12.40
CA LEU A 469 18.37 -9.37 -11.79
C LEU A 469 19.49 -10.02 -12.61
N LYS A 470 19.35 -10.04 -13.94
CA LYS A 470 20.39 -10.55 -14.83
C LYS A 470 21.67 -9.71 -14.78
N ALA A 471 21.55 -8.39 -14.77
CA ALA A 471 22.70 -7.49 -14.67
C ALA A 471 23.44 -7.62 -13.33
N ARG A 472 22.72 -7.84 -12.21
CA ARG A 472 23.31 -8.17 -10.91
C ARG A 472 24.04 -9.50 -10.95
N ASP A 473 23.42 -10.55 -11.49
CA ASP A 473 24.00 -11.89 -11.52
C ASP A 473 25.29 -11.94 -12.37
N GLU A 474 25.37 -11.11 -13.41
CA GLU A 474 26.59 -10.89 -14.20
C GLU A 474 27.58 -9.89 -13.54
N LYS A 475 27.29 -9.41 -12.33
CA LYS A 475 28.10 -8.47 -11.52
C LYS A 475 28.43 -7.15 -12.24
N LEU A 476 27.46 -6.61 -12.98
CA LEU A 476 27.64 -5.42 -13.82
C LEU A 476 27.29 -4.11 -13.10
N ILE A 477 26.46 -4.18 -12.05
CA ILE A 477 25.92 -3.02 -11.33
C ILE A 477 26.92 -2.58 -10.25
N ARG A 478 27.31 -1.30 -10.28
CA ARG A 478 28.10 -0.69 -9.19
C ARG A 478 27.19 -0.31 -8.03
N ALA A 479 26.14 0.43 -8.34
CA ALA A 479 25.12 0.94 -7.43
C ALA A 479 23.81 1.11 -8.23
N LEU A 480 22.68 1.06 -7.55
CA LEU A 480 21.36 1.28 -8.11
C LEU A 480 20.43 1.88 -7.05
N THR A 481 19.40 2.59 -7.47
CA THR A 481 18.28 3.02 -6.63
C THR A 481 17.03 3.20 -7.50
N ASP A 482 15.87 3.30 -6.87
CA ASP A 482 14.62 3.60 -7.55
C ASP A 482 14.48 5.08 -7.92
N CYS A 483 13.62 5.37 -8.90
CA CYS A 483 13.19 6.72 -9.18
C CYS A 483 11.76 6.93 -8.67
N GLY A 484 11.64 7.25 -7.38
CA GLY A 484 10.38 7.59 -6.71
C GLY A 484 10.13 9.10 -6.64
N ALA A 485 9.92 9.59 -5.41
CA ALA A 485 9.67 11.00 -5.11
C ALA A 485 10.83 11.89 -5.59
N GLY A 486 10.53 12.88 -6.43
CA GLY A 486 11.54 13.77 -7.01
C GLY A 486 12.31 13.18 -8.20
N GLY A 487 12.00 11.97 -8.63
CA GLY A 487 12.50 11.40 -9.88
C GLY A 487 14.03 11.32 -9.95
N PHE A 488 14.59 11.83 -11.05
CA PHE A 488 16.03 11.83 -11.26
C PHE A 488 16.77 12.76 -10.29
N ALA A 489 16.10 13.80 -9.79
CA ALA A 489 16.66 14.74 -8.82
C ALA A 489 17.07 14.06 -7.51
N SER A 490 16.18 13.26 -6.94
CA SER A 490 16.49 12.45 -5.76
C SER A 490 17.45 11.32 -6.13
N ALA A 491 17.11 10.50 -7.14
CA ALA A 491 17.89 9.29 -7.45
C ALA A 491 19.37 9.59 -7.76
N PHE A 492 19.67 10.44 -8.74
CA PHE A 492 21.07 10.77 -9.06
C PHE A 492 21.69 11.74 -8.05
N GLY A 493 20.89 12.62 -7.43
CA GLY A 493 21.37 13.57 -6.42
C GLY A 493 21.87 12.87 -5.15
N GLU A 494 21.15 11.84 -4.69
CA GLU A 494 21.54 11.00 -3.54
C GLU A 494 22.70 10.08 -3.88
N MET A 495 22.65 9.40 -5.03
CA MET A 495 23.77 8.58 -5.50
C MET A 495 25.07 9.40 -5.65
N GLY A 496 24.95 10.69 -5.99
CA GLY A 496 26.06 11.61 -6.16
C GLY A 496 26.49 12.36 -4.90
N GLU A 497 25.85 12.17 -3.74
CA GLU A 497 26.03 13.01 -2.53
C GLU A 497 27.51 13.27 -2.18
N HIS A 498 28.35 12.24 -2.21
CA HIS A 498 29.74 12.34 -1.76
C HIS A 498 30.74 12.79 -2.83
N GLY A 499 30.40 12.71 -4.12
CA GLY A 499 31.34 12.94 -5.23
C GLY A 499 30.88 14.01 -6.22
N GLY A 500 29.59 14.12 -6.45
CA GLY A 500 28.99 14.90 -7.54
C GLY A 500 28.50 14.02 -8.68
N VAL A 501 27.63 14.59 -9.49
CA VAL A 501 27.07 13.95 -10.68
C VAL A 501 26.79 14.98 -11.76
N LYS A 502 27.08 14.61 -13.00
CA LYS A 502 26.81 15.42 -14.18
C LYS A 502 25.82 14.70 -15.09
N ILE A 503 24.67 15.32 -15.33
CA ILE A 503 23.55 14.76 -16.10
C ILE A 503 23.27 15.60 -17.36
N HIS A 504 23.05 14.92 -18.49
CA HIS A 504 22.56 15.45 -19.75
C HIS A 504 21.11 14.99 -19.96
N LEU A 505 20.17 15.85 -19.57
CA LEU A 505 18.77 15.50 -19.43
C LEU A 505 18.04 15.33 -20.77
N ASP A 506 18.55 15.94 -21.84
CA ASP A 506 18.08 15.75 -23.21
C ASP A 506 18.28 14.31 -23.74
N GLN A 507 19.09 13.50 -23.05
CA GLN A 507 19.25 12.08 -23.34
C GLN A 507 18.19 11.20 -22.65
N ALA A 508 17.48 11.72 -21.65
CA ALA A 508 16.46 10.95 -20.96
C ALA A 508 15.23 10.71 -21.88
N PRO A 509 14.70 9.48 -21.94
CA PRO A 509 13.57 9.18 -22.81
C PRO A 509 12.29 9.85 -22.26
N VAL A 510 11.54 10.54 -23.13
CA VAL A 510 10.30 11.25 -22.78
C VAL A 510 9.07 10.63 -23.45
N LYS A 511 7.91 10.70 -22.79
CA LYS A 511 6.63 10.20 -23.33
C LYS A 511 6.13 11.04 -24.50
N TYR A 512 6.28 12.35 -24.43
CA TYR A 512 5.84 13.32 -25.42
C TYR A 512 6.70 14.61 -25.36
N PRO A 513 6.81 15.37 -26.46
CA PRO A 513 7.52 16.64 -26.48
C PRO A 513 6.80 17.74 -25.67
N GLY A 514 7.53 18.79 -25.29
CA GLY A 514 6.98 19.97 -24.61
C GLY A 514 7.04 19.95 -23.08
N LEU A 515 7.79 19.01 -22.49
CA LEU A 515 8.15 19.07 -21.07
C LEU A 515 9.25 20.11 -20.86
N ALA A 516 9.10 21.00 -19.88
CA ALA A 516 10.18 21.89 -19.48
C ALA A 516 11.35 21.08 -18.89
N PRO A 517 12.61 21.55 -18.97
CA PRO A 517 13.74 20.78 -18.48
C PRO A 517 13.64 20.38 -17.01
N TRP A 518 13.20 21.28 -16.13
CA TRP A 518 12.99 20.95 -14.71
C TRP A 518 11.86 19.92 -14.51
N GLU A 519 10.84 19.90 -15.37
CA GLU A 519 9.76 18.88 -15.31
C GLU A 519 10.32 17.49 -15.61
N ILE A 520 11.26 17.36 -16.56
CA ILE A 520 11.90 16.07 -16.86
C ILE A 520 12.76 15.61 -15.67
N TRP A 521 13.47 16.54 -15.04
CA TRP A 521 14.36 16.27 -13.91
C TRP A 521 13.62 15.79 -12.66
N LEU A 522 12.53 16.47 -12.31
CA LEU A 522 11.73 16.20 -11.11
C LEU A 522 10.55 15.26 -11.32
N SER A 523 10.24 14.88 -12.57
CA SER A 523 9.14 13.97 -12.88
C SER A 523 9.20 12.71 -12.02
N GLU A 524 8.08 12.35 -11.41
CA GLU A 524 7.93 11.14 -10.61
C GLU A 524 7.35 10.00 -11.46
N SER A 525 7.56 10.01 -12.78
CA SER A 525 7.11 8.94 -13.67
C SER A 525 7.51 7.56 -13.14
N GLN A 526 6.55 6.63 -13.11
CA GLN A 526 6.75 5.28 -12.59
C GLN A 526 7.67 4.39 -13.45
N GLU A 527 7.99 3.21 -12.89
CA GLU A 527 8.74 2.13 -13.53
C GLU A 527 10.16 2.51 -13.97
N ARG A 528 10.83 3.39 -13.22
CA ARG A 528 12.21 3.84 -13.52
C ARG A 528 13.17 3.51 -12.39
N MET A 529 14.40 3.18 -12.78
CA MET A 529 15.54 2.93 -11.89
C MET A 529 16.76 3.72 -12.38
N ALA A 530 17.60 4.17 -11.44
CA ALA A 530 18.86 4.83 -11.70
C ALA A 530 20.03 3.89 -11.35
N LEU A 531 20.99 3.75 -12.27
CA LEU A 531 22.14 2.87 -12.12
C LEU A 531 23.45 3.65 -12.26
N ALA A 532 24.46 3.19 -11.52
CA ALA A 532 25.86 3.47 -11.77
C ALA A 532 26.52 2.21 -12.36
N VAL A 533 27.15 2.35 -13.52
CA VAL A 533 27.84 1.25 -14.21
C VAL A 533 29.22 1.69 -14.69
N THR A 534 30.18 0.79 -14.74
CA THR A 534 31.49 1.13 -15.32
C THR A 534 31.34 1.35 -16.84
N PRO A 535 32.18 2.20 -17.47
CA PRO A 535 32.18 2.36 -18.92
C PRO A 535 32.37 1.04 -19.69
N GLU A 536 33.14 0.12 -19.12
CA GLU A 536 33.41 -1.22 -19.68
C GLU A 536 32.16 -2.11 -19.67
N ASN A 537 31.30 -1.98 -18.65
CA ASN A 537 30.10 -2.80 -18.48
C ASN A 537 28.88 -2.24 -19.22
N LEU A 538 28.86 -0.94 -19.51
CA LEU A 538 27.72 -0.26 -20.13
C LEU A 538 27.17 -0.99 -21.38
N PRO A 539 27.99 -1.42 -22.37
CA PRO A 539 27.47 -2.12 -23.54
C PRO A 539 26.73 -3.42 -23.19
N ARG A 540 27.19 -4.15 -22.16
CA ARG A 540 26.53 -5.38 -21.73
C ARG A 540 25.22 -5.09 -21.02
N VAL A 541 25.17 -4.07 -20.17
CA VAL A 541 23.93 -3.64 -19.49
C VAL A 541 22.87 -3.24 -20.50
N LEU A 542 23.22 -2.40 -21.49
CA LEU A 542 22.30 -2.01 -22.56
C LEU A 542 21.80 -3.21 -23.37
N ALA A 543 22.68 -4.17 -23.65
CA ALA A 543 22.30 -5.41 -24.35
C ALA A 543 21.30 -6.25 -23.52
N ILE A 544 21.51 -6.37 -22.20
CA ILE A 544 20.56 -7.06 -21.31
C ILE A 544 19.20 -6.36 -21.32
N CYS A 545 19.16 -5.04 -21.18
CA CYS A 545 17.90 -4.29 -21.25
C CYS A 545 17.17 -4.53 -22.58
N ALA A 546 17.89 -4.51 -23.70
CA ALA A 546 17.33 -4.80 -25.01
C ALA A 546 16.80 -6.25 -25.13
N GLU A 547 17.52 -7.26 -24.62
CA GLU A 547 17.08 -8.66 -24.58
C GLU A 547 15.74 -8.83 -23.84
N HIS A 548 15.49 -7.99 -22.83
CA HIS A 548 14.26 -7.99 -22.03
C HIS A 548 13.20 -6.99 -22.52
N ASN A 549 13.43 -6.30 -23.64
CA ASN A 549 12.57 -5.22 -24.16
C ASN A 549 12.35 -4.07 -23.15
N VAL A 550 13.42 -3.63 -22.49
CA VAL A 550 13.44 -2.50 -21.55
C VAL A 550 14.28 -1.38 -22.14
N GLU A 551 13.78 -0.15 -22.07
CA GLU A 551 14.54 1.03 -22.51
C GLU A 551 15.62 1.37 -21.46
N ALA A 552 16.83 1.68 -21.91
CA ALA A 552 17.93 2.08 -21.04
C ALA A 552 18.83 3.07 -21.77
N THR A 553 19.18 4.17 -21.11
CA THR A 553 19.95 5.25 -21.71
C THR A 553 21.02 5.77 -20.73
N ALA A 554 22.23 5.94 -21.23
CA ALA A 554 23.27 6.68 -20.51
C ALA A 554 22.90 8.17 -20.51
N VAL A 555 22.73 8.72 -19.32
CA VAL A 555 22.27 10.11 -19.11
C VAL A 555 23.34 10.99 -18.50
N GLY A 556 24.50 10.44 -18.11
CA GLY A 556 25.55 11.24 -17.49
C GLY A 556 26.71 10.43 -16.92
N GLU A 557 27.47 11.08 -16.04
CA GLU A 557 28.64 10.50 -15.37
C GLU A 557 28.73 10.99 -13.91
N PHE A 558 29.20 10.12 -13.03
CA PHE A 558 29.53 10.49 -11.64
C PHE A 558 30.91 11.16 -11.59
N THR A 559 31.01 12.23 -10.82
CA THR A 559 32.20 13.11 -10.76
C THR A 559 32.82 13.11 -9.36
N ASP A 560 33.87 13.92 -9.19
CA ASP A 560 34.50 14.27 -7.91
C ASP A 560 34.45 15.79 -7.64
N THR A 561 33.54 16.50 -8.32
CA THR A 561 33.41 17.97 -8.26
C THR A 561 32.71 18.45 -6.99
N GLY A 562 32.04 17.57 -6.26
CA GLY A 562 31.17 17.90 -5.13
C GLY A 562 29.89 18.64 -5.54
N ARG A 563 29.52 18.59 -6.83
CA ARG A 563 28.42 19.36 -7.41
C ARG A 563 27.39 18.46 -8.10
N LEU A 564 26.14 18.89 -8.04
CA LEU A 564 25.08 18.45 -8.91
C LEU A 564 25.07 19.36 -10.15
N GLU A 565 25.38 18.80 -11.31
CA GLU A 565 25.48 19.53 -12.58
C GLU A 565 24.48 18.95 -13.59
N VAL A 566 23.39 19.68 -13.89
CA VAL A 566 22.38 19.21 -14.85
C VAL A 566 22.35 20.13 -16.06
N TYR A 567 22.45 19.53 -17.23
CA TYR A 567 22.41 20.18 -18.53
C TYR A 567 21.17 19.73 -19.31
N TYR A 568 20.61 20.65 -20.08
CA TYR A 568 19.65 20.34 -21.13
C TYR A 568 20.19 20.92 -22.44
N GLU A 569 20.50 20.04 -23.38
CA GLU A 569 21.28 20.37 -24.57
C GLU A 569 22.64 20.98 -24.19
N GLN A 570 22.87 22.26 -24.52
CA GLN A 570 24.10 23.00 -24.20
C GLN A 570 23.96 23.93 -22.99
N ASN A 571 22.77 24.01 -22.39
CA ASN A 571 22.48 24.94 -21.30
C ASN A 571 22.57 24.24 -19.96
N GLN A 572 23.32 24.80 -19.02
CA GLN A 572 23.33 24.33 -17.62
C GLN A 572 22.08 24.84 -16.93
N ILE A 573 21.18 23.93 -16.55
CA ILE A 573 19.90 24.26 -15.93
C ILE A 573 19.92 24.14 -14.41
N CYS A 574 20.88 23.39 -13.84
CA CYS A 574 21.06 23.24 -12.40
C CYS A 574 22.55 23.11 -12.07
N GLU A 575 23.01 23.89 -11.09
CA GLU A 575 24.33 23.76 -10.48
C GLU A 575 24.22 23.98 -8.96
N LEU A 576 24.18 22.90 -8.19
CA LEU A 576 24.11 22.95 -6.73
C LEU A 576 25.33 22.29 -6.10
N ASP A 577 25.81 22.87 -5.00
CA ASP A 577 26.79 22.22 -4.13
C ASP A 577 26.11 21.07 -3.36
N MET A 578 26.71 19.88 -3.36
CA MET A 578 26.10 18.69 -2.74
C MET A 578 26.00 18.84 -1.21
N GLU A 579 26.96 19.50 -0.57
CA GLU A 579 26.92 19.75 0.87
C GLU A 579 25.76 20.69 1.22
N PHE A 580 25.51 21.72 0.42
CA PHE A 580 24.32 22.57 0.62
C PHE A 580 23.02 21.83 0.33
N LEU A 581 22.96 21.03 -0.74
CA LEU A 581 21.76 20.28 -1.11
C LEU A 581 21.31 19.34 0.01
N HIS A 582 22.24 18.59 0.62
CA HIS A 582 21.92 17.55 1.61
C HIS A 582 22.01 18.03 3.07
N ASN A 583 22.88 19.00 3.37
CA ASN A 583 23.15 19.47 4.74
C ASN A 583 22.83 20.96 4.98
N GLY A 584 22.31 21.68 3.98
CA GLY A 584 21.94 23.10 4.08
C GLY A 584 20.60 23.40 4.76
N LEU A 585 19.76 22.37 4.99
CA LEU A 585 18.46 22.52 5.63
C LEU A 585 18.59 22.94 7.10
N PRO A 586 17.94 24.03 7.55
CA PRO A 586 17.93 24.43 8.96
C PRO A 586 17.27 23.38 9.87
N GLN A 587 17.93 23.03 10.98
CA GLN A 587 17.36 22.08 11.94
C GLN A 587 16.21 22.70 12.74
N ARG A 588 15.04 22.06 12.72
CA ARG A 588 13.84 22.46 13.46
C ARG A 588 13.92 22.09 14.95
N THR A 589 13.32 22.92 15.79
CA THR A 589 13.00 22.58 17.19
C THR A 589 11.49 22.51 17.34
N MET A 590 10.97 21.41 17.90
CA MET A 590 9.54 21.18 18.06
C MET A 590 9.19 20.86 19.51
N THR A 591 8.06 21.40 19.98
CA THR A 591 7.57 21.21 21.33
C THR A 591 6.36 20.29 21.31
N ALA A 592 6.38 19.26 22.16
CA ALA A 592 5.31 18.32 22.37
C ALA A 592 4.73 18.51 23.78
N VAL A 593 3.40 18.59 23.88
CA VAL A 593 2.70 18.83 25.14
C VAL A 593 1.55 17.86 25.28
N LYS A 594 1.54 17.14 26.40
CA LYS A 594 0.44 16.22 26.71
C LYS A 594 -0.88 16.97 26.88
N LYS A 595 -1.94 16.45 26.26
CA LYS A 595 -3.31 16.89 26.52
C LYS A 595 -4.16 15.72 26.97
N GLN A 596 -4.69 15.80 28.19
CA GLN A 596 -5.61 14.78 28.69
C GLN A 596 -7.00 14.94 28.08
N LYS A 597 -7.53 13.87 27.50
CA LYS A 597 -8.94 13.75 27.12
C LYS A 597 -9.65 12.93 28.20
N PRO A 598 -10.57 13.50 28.98
CA PRO A 598 -11.34 12.70 29.92
C PRO A 598 -12.25 11.74 29.15
N VAL A 599 -12.17 10.46 29.47
CA VAL A 599 -13.12 9.45 28.98
C VAL A 599 -14.16 9.23 30.07
N GLN A 600 -15.43 9.25 29.70
CA GLN A 600 -16.50 8.84 30.60
C GLN A 600 -16.51 7.32 30.68
N GLU A 601 -16.37 6.77 31.88
CA GLU A 601 -16.51 5.34 32.09
C GLU A 601 -17.99 4.95 32.02
N ASP A 602 -18.32 4.03 31.12
CA ASP A 602 -19.65 3.44 30.96
C ASP A 602 -19.48 1.96 30.60
N ASP A 603 -19.88 1.08 31.52
CA ASP A 603 -19.80 -0.37 31.33
C ASP A 603 -21.15 -0.86 30.77
N PRO A 604 -21.17 -1.73 29.74
CA PRO A 604 -22.42 -2.27 29.23
C PRO A 604 -23.07 -3.20 30.25
N SER A 605 -24.38 -3.43 30.13
CA SER A 605 -25.04 -4.55 30.82
C SER A 605 -24.61 -5.89 30.19
N ALA A 606 -24.73 -6.99 30.94
CA ALA A 606 -24.48 -8.31 30.37
C ALA A 606 -25.48 -8.59 29.23
N PRO A 607 -25.08 -9.31 28.16
CA PRO A 607 -25.97 -9.61 27.05
C PRO A 607 -27.17 -10.47 27.48
N ASP A 608 -28.37 -10.01 27.14
CA ASP A 608 -29.60 -10.81 27.26
C ASP A 608 -29.72 -11.83 26.11
N ASP A 609 -29.25 -11.44 24.90
CA ASP A 609 -29.16 -12.29 23.72
C ASP A 609 -27.70 -12.49 23.29
N TRP A 610 -27.13 -13.62 23.71
CA TRP A 610 -25.75 -13.98 23.40
C TRP A 610 -25.52 -14.24 21.92
N ILE A 611 -26.50 -14.77 21.19
CA ILE A 611 -26.33 -15.06 19.76
C ILE A 611 -26.26 -13.75 18.98
N GLN A 612 -27.08 -12.77 19.35
CA GLN A 612 -27.00 -11.42 18.78
C GLN A 612 -25.66 -10.75 19.10
N ALA A 613 -25.17 -10.85 20.33
CA ALA A 613 -23.86 -10.29 20.69
C ALA A 613 -22.71 -10.95 19.88
N CYS A 614 -22.72 -12.29 19.78
CA CYS A 614 -21.70 -13.02 19.02
C CYS A 614 -21.74 -12.67 17.52
N THR A 615 -22.92 -12.67 16.90
CA THR A 615 -23.08 -12.30 15.49
C THR A 615 -22.74 -10.83 15.23
N GLY A 616 -23.03 -9.94 16.17
CA GLY A 616 -22.63 -8.53 16.12
C GLY A 616 -21.12 -8.34 16.09
N ILE A 617 -20.38 -9.09 16.92
CA ILE A 617 -18.90 -9.12 16.90
C ILE A 617 -18.40 -9.65 15.55
N MET A 618 -18.89 -10.81 15.10
CA MET A 618 -18.44 -11.40 13.83
C MET A 618 -18.73 -10.52 12.61
N ALA A 619 -19.84 -9.78 12.64
CA ALA A 619 -20.22 -8.85 11.57
C ALA A 619 -19.50 -7.49 11.64
N HIS A 620 -18.77 -7.20 12.73
CA HIS A 620 -18.03 -5.96 12.89
C HIS A 620 -16.99 -5.81 11.78
N LEU A 621 -16.83 -4.62 11.20
CA LEU A 621 -15.99 -4.44 10.00
C LEU A 621 -14.50 -4.76 10.25
N ASN A 622 -14.03 -4.59 11.49
CA ASN A 622 -12.66 -4.96 11.89
C ASN A 622 -12.48 -6.47 12.16
N VAL A 623 -13.57 -7.24 12.28
CA VAL A 623 -13.54 -8.70 12.54
C VAL A 623 -13.97 -9.52 11.32
N CYS A 624 -14.90 -9.01 10.52
CA CYS A 624 -15.55 -9.74 9.44
C CYS A 624 -14.57 -10.29 8.39
N SER A 625 -15.00 -11.30 7.63
CA SER A 625 -14.17 -11.95 6.63
C SER A 625 -13.70 -10.97 5.56
N LYS A 626 -12.39 -10.97 5.31
CA LYS A 626 -11.79 -10.23 4.18
C LYS A 626 -11.67 -11.08 2.91
N GLU A 627 -12.28 -12.26 2.89
CA GLU A 627 -12.21 -13.24 1.80
C GLU A 627 -12.45 -12.64 0.39
N PRO A 628 -13.47 -11.79 0.14
CA PRO A 628 -13.70 -11.25 -1.21
C PRO A 628 -12.52 -10.43 -1.78
N ILE A 629 -11.72 -9.81 -0.90
CA ILE A 629 -10.52 -9.05 -1.27
C ILE A 629 -9.36 -10.02 -1.52
N VAL A 630 -9.12 -10.93 -0.57
CA VAL A 630 -8.02 -11.89 -0.67
C VAL A 630 -8.13 -12.73 -1.95
N ARG A 631 -9.33 -13.15 -2.33
CA ARG A 631 -9.55 -14.02 -3.50
C ARG A 631 -9.23 -13.38 -4.85
N VAL A 632 -9.14 -12.04 -4.94
CA VAL A 632 -8.77 -11.39 -6.21
C VAL A 632 -7.27 -11.28 -6.41
N TYR A 633 -6.47 -11.40 -5.35
CA TYR A 633 -5.02 -11.38 -5.42
C TYR A 633 -4.43 -12.76 -5.71
N ASP A 634 -3.32 -12.80 -6.43
CA ASP A 634 -2.52 -14.01 -6.58
C ASP A 634 -1.75 -14.31 -5.28
N HIS A 635 -1.77 -15.57 -4.85
CA HIS A 635 -1.07 -16.06 -3.66
C HIS A 635 -0.02 -17.14 -3.96
N GLY A 636 0.00 -17.67 -5.19
CA GLY A 636 0.71 -18.90 -5.55
C GLY A 636 1.75 -18.73 -6.65
N VAL A 637 1.77 -17.60 -7.36
CA VAL A 637 2.79 -17.27 -8.35
C VAL A 637 4.19 -17.36 -7.73
N GLN A 638 5.17 -17.79 -8.53
CA GLN A 638 6.52 -18.18 -8.09
C GLN A 638 6.63 -19.47 -7.26
N VAL A 639 5.52 -20.17 -6.98
CA VAL A 639 5.48 -21.50 -6.31
C VAL A 639 6.18 -21.47 -4.94
N SER A 640 5.97 -20.40 -4.19
CA SER A 640 6.62 -20.17 -2.90
C SER A 640 5.70 -20.34 -1.69
N SER A 641 4.37 -20.33 -1.84
CA SER A 641 3.46 -20.37 -0.67
C SER A 641 3.50 -21.72 0.05
N ALA A 642 3.89 -21.70 1.33
CA ALA A 642 3.86 -22.86 2.23
C ALA A 642 2.69 -22.78 3.23
N LEU A 643 2.38 -21.59 3.73
CA LEU A 643 1.14 -21.28 4.45
C LEU A 643 0.47 -20.06 3.79
N PRO A 644 -0.67 -20.24 3.10
CA PRO A 644 -1.42 -19.15 2.49
C PRO A 644 -2.21 -18.34 3.53
N PRO A 645 -2.62 -17.10 3.21
CA PRO A 645 -3.43 -16.29 4.13
C PRO A 645 -4.78 -16.91 4.48
N PHE A 646 -5.33 -17.76 3.60
CA PHE A 646 -6.57 -18.51 3.84
C PHE A 646 -6.33 -20.01 3.66
N GLY A 647 -6.74 -20.81 4.64
CA GLY A 647 -6.56 -22.26 4.71
C GLY A 647 -7.76 -23.00 5.32
N GLY A 648 -7.47 -24.10 6.01
CA GLY A 648 -8.48 -25.04 6.52
C GLY A 648 -9.07 -25.97 5.44
N LEU A 649 -9.91 -26.91 5.85
CA LEU A 649 -10.56 -27.89 4.97
C LEU A 649 -11.35 -27.25 3.81
N PRO A 650 -12.22 -26.25 4.04
CA PRO A 650 -12.92 -25.53 2.96
C PRO A 650 -12.07 -24.42 2.32
N GLY A 651 -10.87 -24.14 2.83
CA GLY A 651 -10.00 -23.07 2.33
C GLY A 651 -10.48 -21.66 2.63
N ASN A 652 -11.38 -21.46 3.61
CA ASN A 652 -12.07 -20.19 3.89
C ASN A 652 -11.79 -19.61 5.29
N ALA A 653 -10.82 -20.15 6.02
CA ALA A 653 -10.41 -19.66 7.34
C ALA A 653 -9.10 -18.87 7.26
N PRO A 654 -8.98 -17.75 7.98
CA PRO A 654 -7.78 -16.93 7.96
C PRO A 654 -6.63 -17.60 8.73
N ASN A 655 -5.39 -17.36 8.30
CA ASN A 655 -4.19 -17.63 9.08
C ASN A 655 -3.58 -16.31 9.57
N ASP A 656 -2.91 -16.37 10.70
CA ASP A 656 -2.28 -15.23 11.39
C ASP A 656 -1.15 -14.57 10.57
N GLY A 657 -0.42 -15.37 9.81
CA GLY A 657 0.70 -14.92 8.98
C GLY A 657 0.90 -15.83 7.78
N VAL A 658 1.88 -15.49 6.95
CA VAL A 658 2.20 -16.28 5.75
C VAL A 658 3.63 -16.78 5.76
N VAL A 659 3.79 -18.04 5.35
CA VAL A 659 5.09 -18.70 5.25
C VAL A 659 5.37 -19.00 3.79
N LEU A 660 6.56 -18.63 3.35
CA LEU A 660 7.04 -18.77 1.98
C LEU A 660 8.31 -19.63 1.95
N ALA A 661 8.41 -20.50 0.95
CA ALA A 661 9.59 -21.28 0.57
C ALA A 661 10.12 -20.79 -0.80
N PRO A 662 10.72 -19.58 -0.88
CA PRO A 662 11.12 -18.97 -2.15
C PRO A 662 12.31 -19.65 -2.85
N VAL A 663 12.96 -20.62 -2.18
CA VAL A 663 14.10 -21.40 -2.70
C VAL A 663 13.66 -22.85 -2.95
N PRO A 664 13.50 -23.28 -4.21
CA PRO A 664 13.00 -24.61 -4.53
C PRO A 664 13.83 -25.75 -3.90
N GLY A 665 13.14 -26.73 -3.32
CA GLY A 665 13.75 -27.93 -2.73
C GLY A 665 14.42 -27.73 -1.37
N LYS A 666 14.39 -26.53 -0.81
CA LYS A 666 14.89 -26.24 0.54
C LYS A 666 13.74 -26.34 1.56
N LYS A 667 14.09 -26.73 2.79
CA LYS A 667 13.15 -26.79 3.91
C LYS A 667 12.96 -25.43 4.57
N TYR A 668 14.00 -24.59 4.55
CA TYR A 668 13.91 -23.25 5.11
C TYR A 668 13.14 -22.31 4.19
N GLY A 669 12.65 -21.22 4.78
CA GLY A 669 11.86 -20.22 4.09
C GLY A 669 11.89 -18.88 4.83
N MET A 670 10.84 -18.10 4.62
CA MET A 670 10.61 -16.85 5.32
C MET A 670 9.15 -16.71 5.74
N LEU A 671 8.90 -15.84 6.71
CA LEU A 671 7.60 -15.54 7.27
C LEU A 671 7.33 -14.04 7.13
N ILE A 672 6.07 -13.68 6.89
CA ILE A 672 5.59 -12.30 6.94
C ILE A 672 4.31 -12.24 7.78
N ALA A 673 4.24 -11.28 8.68
CA ALA A 673 3.09 -10.93 9.50
C ALA A 673 3.07 -9.41 9.74
N HIS A 674 1.97 -8.88 10.28
CA HIS A 674 1.87 -7.49 10.69
C HIS A 674 0.86 -7.32 11.82
N GLY A 675 0.84 -6.12 12.40
CA GLY A 675 -0.15 -5.72 13.38
C GLY A 675 -0.34 -4.21 13.42
N MET A 676 -1.56 -3.77 13.72
CA MET A 676 -1.95 -2.36 13.85
C MET A 676 -3.35 -2.23 14.47
N ASN A 677 -3.57 -1.21 15.30
CA ASN A 677 -4.91 -0.89 15.81
C ASN A 677 -5.12 0.62 15.95
N PRO A 678 -5.73 1.28 14.94
CA PRO A 678 -5.96 2.72 14.97
C PRO A 678 -6.85 3.19 16.13
N VAL A 679 -7.77 2.34 16.60
CA VAL A 679 -8.68 2.67 17.70
C VAL A 679 -7.89 2.79 19.01
N LEU A 680 -7.01 1.83 19.27
CA LEU A 680 -6.14 1.85 20.45
C LEU A 680 -5.07 2.95 20.35
N ASN A 681 -4.47 3.18 19.18
CA ASN A 681 -3.52 4.29 18.99
C ASN A 681 -4.16 5.67 19.24
N LEU A 682 -5.45 5.83 18.90
CA LEU A 682 -6.21 7.04 19.22
C LEU A 682 -6.55 7.15 20.71
N ALA A 683 -6.87 6.03 21.37
CA ALA A 683 -7.25 6.00 22.78
C ALA A 683 -6.05 6.18 23.72
N ASP A 684 -4.95 5.48 23.46
CA ASP A 684 -3.67 5.57 24.17
C ASP A 684 -2.51 5.28 23.20
N PRO A 685 -1.77 6.31 22.74
CA PRO A 685 -0.72 6.15 21.73
C PRO A 685 0.42 5.21 22.14
N TYR A 686 0.73 5.10 23.45
CA TYR A 686 1.78 4.21 23.94
C TYR A 686 1.30 2.76 23.90
N TYR A 687 0.17 2.45 24.53
CA TYR A 687 -0.33 1.09 24.61
C TYR A 687 -0.89 0.58 23.27
N GLY A 688 -1.50 1.45 22.45
CA GLY A 688 -1.89 1.10 21.09
C GLY A 688 -0.68 0.72 20.22
N SER A 689 0.44 1.44 20.37
CA SER A 689 1.68 1.13 19.65
C SER A 689 2.33 -0.17 20.14
N LEU A 690 2.31 -0.44 21.46
CA LEU A 690 2.74 -1.73 22.00
C LEU A 690 1.85 -2.87 21.52
N TRP A 691 0.53 -2.64 21.44
CA TRP A 691 -0.42 -3.62 20.94
C TRP A 691 -0.12 -3.96 19.47
N ALA A 692 0.11 -2.97 18.60
CA ALA A 692 0.47 -3.19 17.20
C ALA A 692 1.74 -4.04 17.05
N ALA A 693 2.79 -3.76 17.84
CA ALA A 693 4.01 -4.55 17.84
C ALA A 693 3.80 -5.97 18.40
N ALA A 694 3.02 -6.10 19.47
CA ALA A 694 2.71 -7.38 20.08
C ALA A 694 1.87 -8.27 19.15
N GLU A 695 0.88 -7.72 18.46
CA GLU A 695 0.06 -8.42 17.48
C GLU A 695 0.93 -8.90 16.30
N ALA A 696 1.76 -8.03 15.72
CA ALA A 696 2.64 -8.39 14.60
C ALA A 696 3.52 -9.61 14.92
N VAL A 697 4.08 -9.66 16.12
CA VAL A 697 4.91 -10.79 16.58
C VAL A 697 4.04 -11.98 17.02
N SER A 698 2.85 -11.76 17.57
CA SER A 698 1.91 -12.85 17.90
C SER A 698 1.51 -13.60 16.64
N ASN A 699 1.14 -12.87 15.60
CA ASN A 699 0.80 -13.41 14.29
C ASN A 699 1.95 -14.26 13.71
N ALA A 700 3.17 -13.75 13.77
CA ALA A 700 4.35 -14.50 13.37
C ALA A 700 4.53 -15.79 14.19
N VAL A 701 4.48 -15.69 15.52
CA VAL A 701 4.76 -16.81 16.43
C VAL A 701 3.67 -17.87 16.43
N ALA A 702 2.40 -17.50 16.17
CA ALA A 702 1.28 -18.44 16.03
C ALA A 702 1.53 -19.45 14.90
N THR A 703 2.22 -19.03 13.82
CA THR A 703 2.62 -19.92 12.72
C THR A 703 3.83 -20.82 13.05
N GLY A 704 4.42 -20.69 14.25
CA GLY A 704 5.58 -21.46 14.71
C GLY A 704 6.93 -20.75 14.56
N ALA A 705 6.94 -19.47 14.20
CA ALA A 705 8.16 -18.68 14.03
C ALA A 705 9.02 -18.61 15.29
N ASN A 706 10.34 -18.54 15.11
CA ASN A 706 11.27 -18.32 16.21
C ASN A 706 11.42 -16.82 16.48
N PRO A 707 11.05 -16.31 17.68
CA PRO A 707 11.21 -14.91 18.03
C PRO A 707 12.63 -14.35 17.79
N ALA A 708 13.66 -15.18 17.96
CA ALA A 708 15.06 -14.78 17.79
C ALA A 708 15.52 -14.68 16.32
N ASP A 709 14.65 -15.02 15.36
CA ASP A 709 14.90 -14.90 13.92
C ASP A 709 14.06 -13.78 13.27
N LEU A 710 13.33 -12.99 14.08
CA LEU A 710 12.40 -11.95 13.62
C LEU A 710 12.98 -10.54 13.73
N VAL A 711 12.59 -9.70 12.79
CA VAL A 711 12.85 -8.25 12.75
C VAL A 711 11.58 -7.49 12.39
N LEU A 712 11.59 -6.18 12.64
CA LEU A 712 10.42 -5.32 12.53
C LEU A 712 10.62 -4.20 11.51
N ILE A 713 9.50 -3.67 11.00
CA ILE A 713 9.43 -2.46 10.17
C ILE A 713 8.34 -1.55 10.74
N ASP A 714 8.66 -0.27 10.99
CA ASP A 714 7.74 0.72 11.55
C ASP A 714 7.14 1.65 10.48
N ASN A 715 5.82 1.84 10.49
CA ASN A 715 5.17 2.83 9.63
C ASN A 715 4.28 3.74 10.47
N PHE A 716 4.70 4.99 10.63
CA PHE A 716 4.00 6.01 11.41
C PHE A 716 3.12 6.88 10.51
N ILE A 717 1.81 6.70 10.55
CA ILE A 717 0.86 7.56 9.84
C ILE A 717 0.14 8.40 10.90
N TRP A 718 0.38 9.71 10.87
CA TRP A 718 0.01 10.60 11.96
C TRP A 718 -0.72 11.85 11.45
N PRO A 719 -1.61 12.45 12.26
CA PRO A 719 -2.04 13.81 12.05
C PRO A 719 -0.87 14.79 11.98
N TYR A 720 -1.13 15.95 11.39
CA TYR A 720 -0.19 17.07 11.40
C TYR A 720 0.37 17.28 12.82
N PRO A 721 1.71 17.33 12.99
CA PRO A 721 2.38 17.25 14.30
C PRO A 721 2.32 18.60 15.04
N ASP A 722 1.11 19.03 15.41
CA ASP A 722 0.91 20.03 16.45
C ASP A 722 1.36 19.51 17.83
N GLU A 723 1.40 20.37 18.85
CA GLU A 723 1.98 20.01 20.16
C GLU A 723 1.37 18.73 20.77
N GLU A 724 0.06 18.52 20.59
CA GLU A 724 -0.66 17.34 21.07
C GLU A 724 -0.32 16.11 20.23
N SER A 725 -0.41 16.20 18.89
CA SER A 725 -0.18 15.05 18.01
C SER A 725 1.30 14.64 18.03
N LEU A 726 2.23 15.59 18.18
CA LEU A 726 3.66 15.28 18.34
C LEU A 726 3.94 14.57 19.67
N HIS A 727 3.21 14.89 20.74
CA HIS A 727 3.32 14.16 22.00
C HIS A 727 2.85 12.72 21.83
N ASP A 728 1.72 12.52 21.15
CA ASP A 728 1.20 11.17 20.87
C ASP A 728 2.20 10.36 20.01
N LEU A 729 2.82 11.00 19.01
CA LEU A 729 3.88 10.38 18.19
C LEU A 729 5.13 10.05 19.01
N ASP A 730 5.54 10.92 19.94
CA ASP A 730 6.65 10.66 20.85
C ASP A 730 6.40 9.43 21.73
N GLN A 731 5.16 9.27 22.24
CA GLN A 731 4.75 8.10 23.00
C GLN A 731 4.79 6.82 22.16
N ALA A 732 4.38 6.87 20.89
CA ALA A 732 4.45 5.74 19.98
C ALA A 732 5.91 5.29 19.73
N VAL A 733 6.84 6.25 19.62
CA VAL A 733 8.28 5.95 19.47
C VAL A 733 8.85 5.37 20.76
N ASP A 734 8.45 5.86 21.94
CA ASP A 734 8.85 5.25 23.22
C ASP A 734 8.40 3.78 23.30
N ALA A 735 7.15 3.50 22.95
CA ALA A 735 6.62 2.14 22.89
C ALA A 735 7.44 1.23 21.97
N CYS A 736 7.81 1.71 20.77
CA CYS A 736 8.67 0.96 19.85
C CYS A 736 10.04 0.66 20.50
N THR A 737 10.68 1.65 21.14
CA THR A 737 11.97 1.43 21.80
C THR A 737 11.89 0.48 22.98
N ASP A 738 10.84 0.56 23.78
CA ASP A 738 10.62 -0.33 24.93
C ASP A 738 10.35 -1.76 24.46
N PHE A 739 9.63 -1.93 23.35
CA PHE A 739 9.41 -3.24 22.73
C PHE A 739 10.72 -3.87 22.24
N VAL A 740 11.58 -3.10 21.55
CA VAL A 740 12.92 -3.56 21.13
C VAL A 740 13.74 -3.97 22.35
N ASN A 741 13.75 -3.15 23.40
CA ASN A 741 14.49 -3.44 24.63
C ASN A 741 14.00 -4.70 25.35
N ALA A 742 12.69 -4.97 25.32
CA ALA A 742 12.09 -6.12 25.97
C ALA A 742 12.29 -7.42 25.17
N THR A 743 12.25 -7.34 23.85
CA THR A 743 12.23 -8.53 22.96
C THR A 743 13.56 -8.82 22.29
N GLY A 744 14.43 -7.82 22.13
CA GLY A 744 15.64 -7.89 21.31
C GLY A 744 15.38 -7.84 19.80
N MET A 745 14.14 -7.64 19.35
CA MET A 745 13.79 -7.56 17.93
C MET A 745 13.91 -6.11 17.43
N PRO A 746 14.85 -5.80 16.53
CA PRO A 746 15.05 -4.44 16.06
C PRO A 746 14.05 -4.04 14.96
N PHE A 747 13.76 -2.75 14.87
CA PHE A 747 13.20 -2.13 13.68
C PHE A 747 14.33 -1.84 12.68
N ILE A 748 14.30 -2.40 11.47
CA ILE A 748 15.42 -2.27 10.52
C ILE A 748 15.14 -1.38 9.31
N SER A 749 13.88 -0.99 9.16
CA SER A 749 13.37 -0.11 8.11
C SER A 749 12.10 0.54 8.63
N GLY A 750 11.69 1.65 8.01
CA GLY A 750 10.40 2.25 8.30
C GLY A 750 10.03 3.38 7.36
N LYS A 751 8.90 4.04 7.67
CA LYS A 751 8.39 5.24 6.98
C LYS A 751 7.50 6.06 7.90
N ASP A 752 7.38 7.35 7.61
CA ASP A 752 6.39 8.23 8.23
C ASP A 752 5.55 9.02 7.21
N SER A 753 4.30 9.30 7.59
CA SER A 753 3.33 10.10 6.85
C SER A 753 2.58 11.01 7.83
N LEU A 754 3.00 12.28 7.93
CA LEU A 754 2.60 13.19 9.00
C LEU A 754 1.56 14.24 8.57
N SER A 755 0.82 13.97 7.50
CA SER A 755 -0.16 14.90 6.91
C SER A 755 -1.60 14.36 6.97
N SER A 756 -1.89 13.49 7.94
CA SER A 756 -3.21 12.85 8.09
C SER A 756 -4.19 13.77 8.84
N THR A 757 -4.35 14.98 8.31
CA THR A 757 -5.29 16.01 8.79
C THR A 757 -6.05 16.60 7.60
N TYR A 758 -7.35 16.83 7.78
CA TYR A 758 -8.20 17.54 6.83
C TYR A 758 -8.73 18.85 7.43
N ARG A 759 -8.70 19.93 6.63
CA ARG A 759 -9.25 21.25 6.98
C ARG A 759 -10.39 21.65 6.05
N ALA A 760 -11.58 21.79 6.63
CA ALA A 760 -12.78 22.23 5.94
C ALA A 760 -12.76 23.74 5.63
N ARG A 761 -13.62 24.18 4.71
CA ARG A 761 -13.75 25.60 4.32
C ARG A 761 -14.18 26.51 5.48
N ASP A 762 -14.98 25.99 6.40
CA ASP A 762 -15.46 26.69 7.59
C ASP A 762 -14.43 26.71 8.75
N GLY A 763 -13.26 26.07 8.55
CA GLY A 763 -12.20 25.96 9.54
C GLY A 763 -12.28 24.73 10.44
N ALA A 764 -13.27 23.84 10.27
CA ALA A 764 -13.31 22.57 11.00
C ALA A 764 -12.10 21.69 10.64
N VAL A 765 -11.55 20.99 11.64
CA VAL A 765 -10.37 20.13 11.50
C VAL A 765 -10.75 18.70 11.84
N ILE A 766 -10.48 17.77 10.92
CA ILE A 766 -10.60 16.34 11.15
C ILE A 766 -9.17 15.79 11.22
N LYS A 767 -8.80 15.27 12.39
CA LYS A 767 -7.55 14.50 12.55
C LYS A 767 -7.89 13.04 12.30
N ILE A 768 -7.22 12.43 11.35
CA ILE A 768 -7.35 10.99 11.10
C ILE A 768 -6.79 10.24 12.32
N PRO A 769 -7.35 9.08 12.72
CA PRO A 769 -6.78 8.30 13.81
C PRO A 769 -5.29 8.04 13.58
N PRO A 770 -4.43 8.25 14.59
CA PRO A 770 -3.04 7.87 14.48
C PRO A 770 -2.90 6.38 14.23
N VAL A 771 -1.97 6.00 13.35
CA VAL A 771 -1.74 4.62 12.94
C VAL A 771 -0.25 4.33 13.06
N LEU A 772 0.08 3.30 13.84
CA LEU A 772 1.35 2.59 13.74
C LEU A 772 1.08 1.22 13.13
N CYS A 773 1.64 0.96 11.95
CA CYS A 773 1.68 -0.39 11.40
C CYS A 773 3.06 -0.99 11.61
N VAL A 774 3.11 -2.08 12.36
CA VAL A 774 4.33 -2.87 12.58
C VAL A 774 4.26 -4.09 11.69
N SER A 775 5.21 -4.21 10.76
CA SER A 775 5.38 -5.44 9.99
C SER A 775 6.50 -6.28 10.59
N CYS A 776 6.28 -7.59 10.71
CA CYS A 776 7.22 -8.55 11.25
C CYS A 776 7.61 -9.57 10.18
N PHE A 777 8.90 -9.78 9.98
CA PHE A 777 9.37 -10.80 9.05
C PHE A 777 10.68 -11.42 9.52
N GLY A 778 11.00 -12.60 8.99
CA GLY A 778 12.20 -13.33 9.38
C GLY A 778 12.35 -14.66 8.66
N ARG A 779 13.45 -15.35 8.95
CA ARG A 779 13.74 -16.66 8.37
C ARG A 779 13.03 -17.78 9.16
N VAL A 780 12.62 -18.83 8.46
CA VAL A 780 12.03 -20.05 9.03
C VAL A 780 12.94 -21.22 8.69
N GLY A 781 13.29 -22.07 9.68
CA GLY A 781 14.22 -23.18 9.48
C GLY A 781 13.63 -24.39 8.74
N ASP A 782 12.34 -24.68 8.97
CA ASP A 782 11.60 -25.74 8.28
C ASP A 782 10.12 -25.33 8.10
N VAL A 783 9.72 -25.04 6.87
CA VAL A 783 8.34 -24.65 6.52
C VAL A 783 7.33 -25.80 6.69
N THR A 784 7.79 -27.04 6.84
CA THR A 784 6.90 -28.19 7.10
C THR A 784 6.47 -28.29 8.56
N ALA A 785 7.10 -27.51 9.45
CA ALA A 785 6.75 -27.39 10.87
C ALA A 785 5.81 -26.21 11.15
N THR A 786 5.30 -25.54 10.10
CA THR A 786 4.36 -24.44 10.24
C THR A 786 3.03 -24.90 10.83
N VAL A 787 2.49 -24.09 11.72
CA VAL A 787 1.18 -24.28 12.36
C VAL A 787 0.17 -23.34 11.70
N SER A 788 -1.06 -23.81 11.50
CA SER A 788 -2.17 -23.00 11.00
C SER A 788 -3.26 -22.87 12.07
N SER A 789 -4.19 -21.94 11.88
CA SER A 789 -5.22 -21.60 12.86
C SER A 789 -6.35 -22.65 12.96
N ASP A 790 -6.63 -23.38 11.88
CA ASP A 790 -7.78 -24.28 11.81
C ASP A 790 -7.69 -25.50 12.74
N ILE A 791 -8.78 -25.80 13.45
CA ILE A 791 -8.88 -26.99 14.33
C ILE A 791 -8.60 -28.26 13.53
N LYS A 792 -7.69 -29.10 14.04
CA LYS A 792 -7.25 -30.32 13.35
C LYS A 792 -8.12 -31.53 13.62
N ARG A 793 -8.70 -31.63 14.82
CA ARG A 793 -9.54 -32.78 15.16
C ARG A 793 -10.47 -32.51 16.35
N PRO A 794 -11.61 -33.21 16.43
CA PRO A 794 -12.45 -33.21 17.62
C PRO A 794 -11.78 -33.93 18.80
N GLY A 795 -12.16 -33.55 20.03
CA GLY A 795 -11.69 -34.16 21.27
C GLY A 795 -10.30 -33.71 21.74
N SER A 796 -9.66 -32.79 21.03
CA SER A 796 -8.44 -32.11 21.46
C SER A 796 -8.76 -31.02 22.49
N THR A 797 -7.73 -30.51 23.17
CA THR A 797 -7.86 -29.51 24.23
C THR A 797 -7.55 -28.12 23.72
N LEU A 798 -8.40 -27.17 24.08
CA LEU A 798 -8.21 -25.74 23.82
C LEU A 798 -7.61 -25.06 25.05
N VAL A 799 -6.58 -24.25 24.82
CA VAL A 799 -5.81 -23.57 25.86
C VAL A 799 -5.66 -22.11 25.48
N LEU A 800 -6.01 -21.22 26.40
CA LEU A 800 -5.66 -19.81 26.33
C LEU A 800 -4.27 -19.62 26.93
N VAL A 801 -3.34 -19.04 26.19
CA VAL A 801 -1.96 -18.77 26.64
C VAL A 801 -1.70 -17.27 26.52
N GLY A 802 -1.09 -16.66 27.53
CA GLY A 802 -0.80 -15.22 27.55
C GLY A 802 -1.41 -14.51 28.76
N GLN A 803 -0.91 -13.30 29.01
CA GLN A 803 -1.33 -12.45 30.12
C GLN A 803 -2.34 -11.42 29.62
N ARG A 804 -3.52 -11.37 30.24
CA ARG A 804 -4.52 -10.33 29.99
C ARG A 804 -5.27 -9.94 31.26
N ASP A 805 -5.70 -8.69 31.34
CA ASP A 805 -6.69 -8.23 32.31
C ASP A 805 -8.02 -8.01 31.59
N ILE A 806 -9.00 -8.86 31.89
CA ILE A 806 -10.31 -8.83 31.22
C ILE A 806 -11.10 -7.54 31.48
N ASN A 807 -10.70 -6.69 32.43
CA ASN A 807 -11.34 -5.40 32.68
C ASN A 807 -10.83 -4.29 31.75
N GLN A 808 -9.80 -4.55 30.95
CA GLN A 808 -9.23 -3.61 30.01
C GLN A 808 -9.94 -3.72 28.66
N MET A 809 -11.14 -3.15 28.59
CA MET A 809 -12.03 -3.25 27.43
C MET A 809 -12.07 -1.96 26.57
N GLY A 810 -11.34 -0.92 26.96
CA GLY A 810 -11.30 0.35 26.25
C GLY A 810 -10.83 0.17 24.81
N GLY A 811 -11.62 0.66 23.86
CA GLY A 811 -11.36 0.52 22.42
C GLY A 811 -11.72 -0.83 21.80
N SER A 812 -12.31 -1.75 22.56
CA SER A 812 -12.72 -3.05 22.02
C SER A 812 -13.93 -2.97 21.10
N THR A 813 -14.03 -3.90 20.15
CA THR A 813 -15.21 -4.02 19.26
C THR A 813 -16.50 -4.23 20.06
N TYR A 814 -16.44 -4.95 21.19
CA TYR A 814 -17.60 -5.13 22.07
C TYR A 814 -18.10 -3.81 22.67
N PHE A 815 -17.19 -2.92 23.07
CA PHE A 815 -17.56 -1.62 23.59
C PHE A 815 -18.13 -0.72 22.50
N GLU A 816 -17.56 -0.78 21.28
CA GLU A 816 -18.09 -0.07 20.12
C GLU A 816 -19.53 -0.50 19.79
N ILE A 817 -19.82 -1.79 19.67
CA ILE A 817 -21.19 -2.26 19.32
C ILE A 817 -22.23 -2.00 20.41
N THR A 818 -21.81 -1.92 21.68
CA THR A 818 -22.71 -1.63 22.80
C THR A 818 -22.86 -0.14 23.10
N GLY A 819 -22.01 0.72 22.49
CA GLY A 819 -21.93 2.14 22.79
C GLY A 819 -21.28 2.45 24.14
N ALA A 820 -20.61 1.48 24.75
CA ALA A 820 -19.89 1.61 26.02
C ALA A 820 -18.54 2.31 25.82
N SER A 821 -17.95 2.80 26.91
CA SER A 821 -16.67 3.52 26.86
C SER A 821 -15.83 3.30 28.11
N SER A 822 -14.53 3.12 27.95
CA SER A 822 -13.57 3.04 29.06
C SER A 822 -12.21 3.57 28.65
N SER A 823 -11.54 4.26 29.58
CA SER A 823 -10.12 4.64 29.44
C SER A 823 -9.15 3.48 29.67
N ARG A 824 -9.64 2.32 30.13
CA ARG A 824 -8.83 1.14 30.41
C ARG A 824 -8.58 0.34 29.14
N VAL A 825 -7.63 0.79 28.33
CA VAL A 825 -7.14 0.04 27.16
C VAL A 825 -6.35 -1.20 27.58
N PRO A 826 -6.26 -2.25 26.73
CA PRO A 826 -5.37 -3.39 26.95
C PRO A 826 -3.92 -2.96 27.16
N GLN A 827 -3.29 -3.47 28.22
CA GLN A 827 -1.89 -3.18 28.56
C GLN A 827 -1.02 -4.42 28.37
N ILE A 828 0.01 -4.29 27.55
CA ILE A 828 0.95 -5.38 27.23
C ILE A 828 2.02 -5.50 28.32
N ASP A 829 2.11 -6.66 28.98
CA ASP A 829 3.16 -6.94 29.97
C ASP A 829 4.48 -7.34 29.30
N LEU A 830 5.31 -6.34 29.00
CA LEU A 830 6.61 -6.51 28.33
C LEU A 830 7.55 -7.54 29.00
N PRO A 831 7.59 -7.71 30.34
CA PRO A 831 8.40 -8.77 30.96
C PRO A 831 7.91 -10.21 30.67
N THR A 832 6.60 -10.42 30.55
CA THR A 832 6.02 -11.75 30.29
C THR A 832 5.93 -12.06 28.80
N LEU A 833 5.73 -11.06 27.94
CA LEU A 833 5.50 -11.23 26.51
C LEU A 833 6.58 -12.08 25.78
N PRO A 834 7.90 -11.80 25.91
CA PRO A 834 8.93 -12.62 25.25
C PRO A 834 8.94 -14.08 25.71
N ARG A 835 8.55 -14.34 26.96
CA ARG A 835 8.44 -15.71 27.51
C ARG A 835 7.26 -16.44 26.90
N VAL A 836 6.14 -15.77 26.70
CA VAL A 836 4.97 -16.33 26.01
C VAL A 836 5.35 -16.68 24.57
N PHE A 837 5.96 -15.75 23.83
CA PHE A 837 6.42 -16.00 22.46
C PHE A 837 7.38 -17.20 22.39
N SER A 838 8.35 -17.26 23.30
CA SER A 838 9.27 -18.39 23.38
C SER A 838 8.57 -19.72 23.69
N ALA A 839 7.57 -19.72 24.57
CA ALA A 839 6.82 -20.92 24.94
C ALA A 839 5.97 -21.45 23.78
N ILE A 840 5.29 -20.57 23.04
CA ILE A 840 4.52 -20.95 21.85
C ILE A 840 5.45 -21.54 20.79
N HIS A 841 6.53 -20.84 20.44
CA HIS A 841 7.50 -21.34 19.47
C HIS A 841 8.05 -22.73 19.87
N GLN A 842 8.49 -22.90 21.12
CA GLN A 842 9.00 -24.18 21.60
C GLN A 842 7.95 -25.30 21.55
N ALA A 843 6.69 -24.99 21.83
CA ALA A 843 5.59 -25.95 21.73
C ALA A 843 5.34 -26.37 20.27
N CYS A 844 5.38 -25.42 19.32
CA CYS A 844 5.28 -25.71 17.89
C CYS A 844 6.43 -26.60 17.40
N GLN A 845 7.68 -26.30 17.81
CA GLN A 845 8.86 -27.09 17.43
C GLN A 845 8.83 -28.53 17.96
N LYS A 846 8.13 -28.81 19.06
CA LYS A 846 7.91 -30.18 19.57
C LYS A 846 6.86 -30.96 18.77
N GLY A 847 6.08 -30.30 17.90
CA GLY A 847 4.96 -30.92 17.18
C GLY A 847 3.76 -31.26 18.09
N GLU A 848 3.65 -30.61 19.25
CA GLU A 848 2.56 -30.85 20.22
C GLU A 848 1.40 -29.85 20.08
N VAL A 849 1.64 -28.73 19.40
CA VAL A 849 0.62 -27.77 18.97
C VAL A 849 0.01 -28.27 17.66
N LEU A 850 -1.30 -28.48 17.67
CA LEU A 850 -2.07 -28.90 16.49
C LEU A 850 -2.52 -27.71 15.65
N ALA A 851 -2.98 -26.66 16.32
CA ALA A 851 -3.41 -25.40 15.75
C ALA A 851 -3.12 -24.26 16.75
N CYS A 852 -2.88 -23.06 16.23
CA CYS A 852 -2.63 -21.88 17.05
C CYS A 852 -3.15 -20.66 16.30
N HIS A 853 -3.83 -19.78 17.04
CA HIS A 853 -4.35 -18.51 16.54
C HIS A 853 -4.14 -17.44 17.62
N ASP A 854 -3.80 -16.23 17.24
CA ASP A 854 -3.65 -15.10 18.16
C ASP A 854 -5.01 -14.58 18.66
N ILE A 855 -4.98 -13.62 19.58
CA ILE A 855 -6.18 -12.91 20.06
C ILE A 855 -6.02 -11.42 19.77
N SER A 856 -6.82 -10.95 18.84
CA SER A 856 -6.88 -9.57 18.34
C SER A 856 -8.33 -9.03 18.43
N GLU A 857 -8.80 -8.27 17.45
CA GLU A 857 -10.17 -7.73 17.41
C GLU A 857 -11.24 -8.84 17.49
N GLY A 858 -12.32 -8.58 18.25
CA GLY A 858 -13.37 -9.56 18.53
C GLY A 858 -13.01 -10.59 19.62
N GLY A 859 -11.75 -10.61 20.06
CA GLY A 859 -11.29 -11.34 21.23
C GLY A 859 -11.33 -12.86 21.09
N LEU A 860 -11.43 -13.54 22.24
CA LEU A 860 -11.41 -15.00 22.30
C LEU A 860 -12.56 -15.65 21.49
N LEU A 861 -13.73 -15.00 21.40
CA LEU A 861 -14.83 -15.52 20.60
C LEU A 861 -14.44 -15.59 19.11
N ALA A 862 -13.94 -14.48 18.56
CA ALA A 862 -13.62 -14.39 17.13
C ALA A 862 -12.55 -15.42 16.76
N ALA A 863 -11.45 -15.47 17.53
CA ALA A 863 -10.40 -16.47 17.34
C ALA A 863 -10.97 -17.90 17.37
N LEU A 864 -11.79 -18.25 18.37
CA LEU A 864 -12.39 -19.58 18.46
C LEU A 864 -13.30 -19.89 17.26
N ALA A 865 -14.10 -18.93 16.81
CA ALA A 865 -15.00 -19.09 15.67
C ALA A 865 -14.21 -19.33 14.37
N GLU A 866 -13.16 -18.54 14.12
CA GLU A 866 -12.31 -18.66 12.93
C GLU A 866 -11.58 -20.01 12.89
N MET A 867 -11.04 -20.47 14.03
CA MET A 867 -10.46 -21.81 14.14
C MET A 867 -11.49 -22.92 13.84
N CYS A 868 -12.74 -22.75 14.28
CA CYS A 868 -13.84 -23.69 14.03
C CYS A 868 -14.25 -23.72 12.54
N PHE A 869 -14.31 -22.57 11.86
CA PHE A 869 -14.65 -22.47 10.44
C PHE A 869 -13.68 -23.30 9.58
N GLY A 870 -12.37 -23.15 9.83
CA GLY A 870 -11.35 -23.87 9.06
C GLY A 870 -11.34 -25.37 9.32
N GLY A 871 -11.60 -25.77 10.57
CA GLY A 871 -11.58 -27.18 10.99
C GLY A 871 -12.86 -27.95 10.72
N GLN A 872 -13.96 -27.27 10.38
CA GLN A 872 -15.32 -27.83 10.35
C GLN A 872 -15.66 -28.60 11.65
N ALA A 873 -15.32 -27.99 12.77
CA ALA A 873 -15.46 -28.55 14.11
C ALA A 873 -16.15 -27.56 15.05
N GLY A 874 -16.68 -28.04 16.17
CA GLY A 874 -17.21 -27.21 17.23
C GLY A 874 -16.30 -27.17 18.44
N ALA A 875 -16.73 -26.43 19.47
CA ALA A 875 -15.99 -26.30 20.71
C ALA A 875 -16.89 -26.22 21.95
N GLU A 876 -16.37 -26.68 23.08
CA GLU A 876 -16.97 -26.54 24.39
C GLU A 876 -15.93 -25.91 25.31
N ILE A 877 -16.17 -24.67 25.75
CA ILE A 877 -15.27 -23.92 26.63
C ILE A 877 -15.97 -23.57 27.94
N ASN A 878 -15.19 -23.49 29.02
CA ASN A 878 -15.65 -23.09 30.34
C ASN A 878 -14.93 -21.83 30.81
N ILE A 879 -15.72 -20.81 31.14
CA ILE A 879 -15.27 -19.55 31.71
C ILE A 879 -15.07 -19.72 33.22
N PRO A 880 -14.00 -19.14 33.82
CA PRO A 880 -13.85 -19.07 35.27
C PRO A 880 -15.08 -18.45 35.96
N ALA A 881 -15.48 -18.99 37.11
CA ALA A 881 -16.73 -18.62 37.78
C ALA A 881 -16.73 -17.19 38.36
N ASP A 882 -15.55 -16.64 38.60
CA ASP A 882 -15.29 -15.30 39.11
C ASP A 882 -15.17 -14.23 38.01
N ASN A 883 -15.13 -14.64 36.75
CA ASN A 883 -15.02 -13.73 35.61
C ASN A 883 -16.40 -13.32 35.08
N ARG A 884 -16.49 -12.08 34.58
CA ARG A 884 -17.63 -11.63 33.80
C ARG A 884 -17.54 -12.25 32.39
N ALA A 885 -18.58 -12.97 31.95
CA ALA A 885 -18.51 -13.82 30.76
C ALA A 885 -18.27 -13.04 29.45
N ASP A 886 -18.93 -11.91 29.26
CA ASP A 886 -18.78 -11.05 28.07
C ASP A 886 -17.39 -10.43 28.01
N TYR A 887 -16.86 -9.99 29.15
CA TYR A 887 -15.49 -9.44 29.23
C TYR A 887 -14.45 -10.53 28.94
N PHE A 888 -14.67 -11.75 29.42
CA PHE A 888 -13.76 -12.86 29.16
C PHE A 888 -13.73 -13.28 27.67
N LEU A 889 -14.88 -13.25 27.00
CA LEU A 889 -15.01 -13.64 25.60
C LEU A 889 -14.53 -12.55 24.64
N PHE A 890 -14.80 -11.28 24.95
CA PHE A 890 -14.62 -10.17 24.02
C PHE A 890 -13.44 -9.24 24.33
N ASN A 891 -12.61 -9.55 25.33
CA ASN A 891 -11.38 -8.80 25.58
C ASN A 891 -10.32 -9.04 24.48
N GLU A 892 -9.72 -7.95 24.02
CA GLU A 892 -8.84 -7.87 22.84
C GLU A 892 -7.40 -7.53 23.24
N THR A 893 -6.70 -8.49 23.86
CA THR A 893 -5.31 -8.29 24.32
C THR A 893 -4.33 -9.06 23.44
N ALA A 894 -3.54 -8.33 22.64
CA ALA A 894 -2.44 -8.89 21.85
C ALA A 894 -1.38 -9.57 22.74
N GLY A 895 -0.62 -10.53 22.19
CA GLY A 895 0.29 -11.37 22.97
C GLY A 895 -0.40 -12.53 23.68
N CYS A 896 -1.69 -12.75 23.42
CA CYS A 896 -2.45 -13.93 23.84
C CYS A 896 -2.76 -14.83 22.64
N PHE A 897 -2.89 -16.13 22.91
CA PHE A 897 -3.06 -17.18 21.90
C PHE A 897 -4.14 -18.17 22.32
N LEU A 898 -4.93 -18.64 21.36
CA LEU A 898 -5.76 -19.81 21.47
C LEU A 898 -5.06 -21.00 20.80
N VAL A 899 -4.74 -22.02 21.59
CA VAL A 899 -3.91 -23.15 21.16
C VAL A 899 -4.68 -24.46 21.28
N GLU A 900 -4.67 -25.25 20.20
CA GLU A 900 -5.15 -26.63 20.19
C GLU A 900 -3.98 -27.58 20.51
N VAL A 901 -4.12 -28.40 21.55
CA VAL A 901 -3.15 -29.44 21.92
C VAL A 901 -3.84 -30.79 22.12
N ALA A 902 -3.06 -31.86 22.20
CA ALA A 902 -3.61 -33.22 22.28
C ALA A 902 -4.52 -33.45 23.50
N ASN A 903 -4.14 -32.98 24.69
CA ASN A 903 -4.88 -33.18 25.94
C ASN A 903 -4.46 -32.14 27.02
N PRO A 904 -5.16 -32.06 28.17
CA PRO A 904 -4.87 -31.06 29.21
C PRO A 904 -3.53 -31.24 29.93
N ASP A 905 -2.98 -32.44 29.99
CA ASP A 905 -1.68 -32.65 30.64
C ASP A 905 -0.55 -32.10 29.77
N THR A 906 -0.63 -32.33 28.46
CA THR A 906 0.26 -31.70 27.46
C THR A 906 0.18 -30.17 27.54
N ALA A 907 -1.01 -29.58 27.67
CA ALA A 907 -1.17 -28.13 27.87
C ALA A 907 -0.39 -27.61 29.09
N ARG A 908 -0.58 -28.27 30.25
CA ARG A 908 0.06 -27.87 31.50
C ARG A 908 1.57 -28.04 31.46
N GLU A 909 2.06 -29.08 30.77
CA GLU A 909 3.50 -29.30 30.61
C GLU A 909 4.14 -28.24 29.72
N LEU A 910 3.55 -27.98 28.54
CA LEU A 910 4.07 -27.01 27.58
C LEU A 910 4.12 -25.59 28.13
N PHE A 911 3.07 -25.18 28.85
CA PHE A 911 2.88 -23.78 29.24
C PHE A 911 3.08 -23.53 30.75
N ALA A 912 3.62 -24.48 31.51
CA ALA A 912 3.87 -24.34 32.96
C ALA A 912 4.61 -23.05 33.35
N GLY A 913 5.50 -22.56 32.47
CA GLY A 913 6.33 -21.39 32.69
C GLY A 913 5.69 -20.05 32.30
N VAL A 914 4.45 -20.02 31.81
CA VAL A 914 3.77 -18.80 31.35
C VAL A 914 2.29 -18.81 31.77
N PRO A 915 1.63 -17.64 31.85
CA PRO A 915 0.19 -17.59 32.10
C PRO A 915 -0.58 -18.40 31.06
N HIS A 916 -1.39 -19.35 31.52
CA HIS A 916 -2.23 -20.18 30.66
C HIS A 916 -3.48 -20.67 31.40
N LEU A 917 -4.51 -21.02 30.63
CA LEU A 917 -5.77 -21.58 31.11
C LEU A 917 -6.27 -22.63 30.13
N VAL A 918 -6.48 -23.86 30.62
CA VAL A 918 -7.19 -24.89 29.86
C VAL A 918 -8.67 -24.50 29.80
N LEU A 919 -9.14 -24.12 28.61
CA LEU A 919 -10.49 -23.60 28.40
C LEU A 919 -11.52 -24.73 28.27
N GLY A 920 -11.15 -25.80 27.57
CA GLY A 920 -12.08 -26.87 27.24
C GLY A 920 -11.60 -27.73 26.09
N ARG A 921 -12.51 -28.15 25.22
CA ARG A 921 -12.23 -29.13 24.16
C ARG A 921 -12.93 -28.82 22.86
N THR A 922 -12.34 -29.28 21.76
CA THR A 922 -12.99 -29.34 20.46
C THR A 922 -13.99 -30.51 20.42
N ASN A 923 -14.98 -30.45 19.54
CA ASN A 923 -15.99 -31.49 19.37
C ASN A 923 -16.42 -31.65 17.90
N ASP A 924 -17.20 -32.69 17.63
CA ASP A 924 -17.70 -33.06 16.29
C ASP A 924 -19.06 -32.42 15.95
N SER A 925 -19.58 -31.55 16.81
CA SER A 925 -20.83 -30.83 16.57
C SER A 925 -20.57 -29.50 15.87
N PRO A 926 -21.50 -28.95 15.07
CA PRO A 926 -21.33 -27.64 14.45
C PRO A 926 -21.65 -26.51 15.44
N ASN A 927 -21.27 -26.64 16.72
CA ASN A 927 -21.64 -25.67 17.75
C ASN A 927 -20.44 -25.26 18.60
N ILE A 928 -20.41 -23.96 18.92
CA ILE A 928 -19.60 -23.40 20.01
C ILE A 928 -20.51 -23.30 21.22
N SER A 929 -20.10 -23.91 22.34
CA SER A 929 -20.83 -23.91 23.60
C SER A 929 -19.97 -23.34 24.73
N VAL A 930 -20.58 -22.42 25.48
CA VAL A 930 -19.90 -21.70 26.57
C VAL A 930 -20.60 -21.99 27.88
N GLN A 931 -19.83 -22.44 28.85
CA GLN A 931 -20.27 -22.73 30.21
C GLN A 931 -19.56 -21.83 31.22
N GLN A 932 -20.22 -21.61 32.35
CA GLN A 932 -19.62 -21.01 33.53
C GLN A 932 -20.05 -21.81 34.75
N GLY A 933 -19.15 -22.63 35.27
CA GLY A 933 -19.49 -23.60 36.31
C GLY A 933 -20.50 -24.62 35.80
N ALA A 934 -21.65 -24.74 36.46
CA ALA A 934 -22.73 -25.65 36.02
C ALA A 934 -23.73 -24.97 35.05
N ASN A 935 -23.59 -23.68 34.79
CA ASN A 935 -24.54 -22.92 33.99
C ASN A 935 -24.06 -22.87 32.54
N LYS A 936 -24.92 -23.29 31.61
CA LYS A 936 -24.73 -23.04 30.18
C LYS A 936 -25.11 -21.60 29.88
N ILE A 937 -24.14 -20.79 29.46
CA ILE A 937 -24.38 -19.39 29.09
C ILE A 937 -25.07 -19.35 27.73
N PHE A 938 -24.48 -19.98 26.71
CA PHE A 938 -25.10 -20.16 25.40
C PHE A 938 -24.53 -21.36 24.64
N ALA A 939 -25.19 -21.72 23.54
CA ALA A 939 -24.57 -22.46 22.44
C ALA A 939 -25.06 -21.85 21.12
N VAL A 940 -24.17 -21.74 20.15
CA VAL A 940 -24.44 -21.13 18.85
C VAL A 940 -23.89 -22.04 17.75
N ASP A 941 -24.67 -22.17 16.68
CA ASP A 941 -24.26 -22.89 15.48
C ASP A 941 -23.15 -22.10 14.77
N THR A 942 -22.07 -22.78 14.39
CA THR A 942 -20.94 -22.14 13.70
C THR A 942 -21.36 -21.52 12.37
N GLU A 943 -22.39 -22.06 11.70
CA GLU A 943 -22.90 -21.51 10.44
C GLU A 943 -23.53 -20.13 10.64
N ILE A 944 -24.22 -19.90 11.76
CA ILE A 944 -24.81 -18.59 12.07
C ILE A 944 -23.71 -17.52 12.22
N LEU A 945 -22.60 -17.88 12.86
CA LEU A 945 -21.44 -16.99 13.00
C LEU A 945 -20.72 -16.78 11.67
N PHE A 946 -20.57 -17.84 10.88
CA PHE A 946 -19.90 -17.79 9.57
C PHE A 946 -20.63 -16.89 8.58
N GLU A 947 -21.96 -16.99 8.51
CA GLU A 947 -22.79 -16.10 7.67
C GLU A 947 -22.72 -14.64 8.12
N ALA A 948 -22.76 -14.40 9.45
CA ALA A 948 -22.57 -13.05 9.99
C ALA A 948 -21.18 -12.48 9.66
N TRP A 949 -20.15 -13.33 9.72
CA TRP A 949 -18.75 -12.98 9.42
C TRP A 949 -18.52 -12.63 7.95
N ARG A 950 -19.14 -13.34 7.00
CA ARG A 950 -18.88 -13.13 5.56
C ARG A 950 -19.71 -12.02 4.92
N LYS A 951 -20.93 -11.83 5.41
CA LYS A 951 -21.91 -10.92 4.83
C LYS A 951 -21.39 -9.50 4.57
N PRO A 952 -20.67 -8.82 5.51
CA PRO A 952 -20.32 -7.40 5.32
C PRO A 952 -19.48 -7.12 4.07
N MET A 953 -18.44 -7.91 3.82
CA MET A 953 -17.58 -7.70 2.64
C MET A 953 -18.21 -8.27 1.36
N GLN A 954 -19.03 -9.32 1.44
CA GLN A 954 -19.80 -9.79 0.27
C GLN A 954 -20.73 -8.70 -0.26
N GLU A 955 -21.42 -7.96 0.61
CA GLU A 955 -22.28 -6.84 0.21
C GLU A 955 -21.50 -5.68 -0.43
N VAL A 956 -20.24 -5.47 -0.03
CA VAL A 956 -19.39 -4.42 -0.59
C VAL A 956 -18.88 -4.80 -1.98
N PHE A 957 -18.51 -6.06 -2.19
CA PHE A 957 -17.87 -6.52 -3.43
C PHE A 957 -18.83 -7.24 -4.40
N GLY A 958 -20.09 -7.47 -4.01
CA GLY A 958 -21.10 -8.13 -4.82
C GLY A 958 -20.79 -9.61 -5.11
N ALA A 959 -20.14 -10.27 -4.14
CA ALA A 959 -19.59 -11.63 -4.25
C ALA A 959 -20.55 -12.73 -3.79
#